data_AF-A0A8C5EYE4-F1
#
_entry.id   AF-A0A8C5EYE4-F1
#
_cell.length_a   1.000
_cell.length_b   1.000
_cell.length_c   1.000
_cell.angle_alpha   90.00
_cell.angle_beta   90.00
_cell.angle_gamma   90.00
#
_symmetry.space_group_name_H-M   'P 1'
#
loop_
_entity.id
_entity.type
_entity.pdbx_description
1 polymer ?
#
loop_
_entity_poly.entity_id
_entity_poly.type
_entity_poly.pdbx_seq_one_letter_code
_entity_poly.pdbx_strand_id
1 'polypeptide(L)'
;MASHLADVSWRMLELRARSKRSGSVYEPLKSINLPRPEGESLWDKLDHYYRIVKSTVLLYQSPTTGLFPTKTFGDNQKAKVQDSLYCAACAWALALAYRRIDDDKGRTHELEHSAIKCMRGILYCCMRQADKVQQFKQDPRPSKCLHSVFSAHSGDEVFSHDEYGHLQINAVSLFLLYLVEMISSGLQIIYNTDEVSFIQNLVFCVERAYRVPDFGIWERGSKYNNGSTELHSSSVGLAKAALEAINGFNLFGNQGCSWSIIFVDLDAHNRNRQTLCSLLPRESRSHNTDAALLPCISYPAFAVDDDALYSQTLDKIVRKLKGKYGFKRFLRDGYRTSLEDRNRRYYKPAEIKLFDGIECEFPLFFIFMMIDGIFRGNPQQVKEYQELLDHLLQHSSEGYPVVPKYYYVPADFVELEKKNPGSQKRFPSNSGRDGKFFLWGQALYIIAKLLVDGLVNPKDIDPVGRYIPPQDQRNVSMRYSNQGPLENDLVVHVALIAESQRLQVFLNTYGIQTQTPQQVEPIQIWAQQELVKAYFHLGINDKLGLSGRPDRPIGCLGTSKIYRILGKTVVCYPIIFDLSDFYMSQDVMLLIDDIKNALQFIKQYWKMHGRPLFLVLIREDNIRGSRFNPILDMLAAFKKGVVGGVKVHADRVQTLISGAVVEQLDFLRISETEEPPDFKSFEELELPKHSKVKRQTSTPNVSELEQQPEVNINDWKIRSTYEILQKLHDCNCLASQAMLLSILLKREGPNFITKEGTISDHIERIYRRAGSKKLWLMVRYSAAFTQKFASSIAPHITTLLVHGKQVTLGAFGHEEEVISNPLSPGVIKNIIYNKCNLQDEREAVIQQELVIHIGWIISNSPELFSGMLKIRVGWIIHAMKYELKIRAGDMPPRDLYQLSPSEVKQLLLDILQPQQQGRCWLNRRQIDGSLNRTPHGFYDRVWQILERTPNGVIVAEKYLPQQPTLSDMTMYEMNFSLLVEDMLQNIDQPEYRQIIVEDDMTSFYNTPPMGKRGTCSYLTKAVMNLLLEGEVKPCSDDPCTIS
;
A
#
# COMPACT_ATOMS: atom_id res chain seq x y z
N MET A 1 80.96 13.73 -2.32
CA MET A 1 80.85 15.01 -3.04
C MET A 1 79.99 14.80 -4.29
N ALA A 2 78.69 14.60 -4.13
CA ALA A 2 77.75 14.37 -5.25
C ALA A 2 76.35 14.92 -4.91
N SER A 3 76.33 16.06 -4.23
CA SER A 3 75.13 16.82 -3.85
C SER A 3 74.97 18.10 -4.68
N HIS A 4 75.47 18.12 -5.92
CA HIS A 4 75.46 19.33 -6.75
C HIS A 4 75.14 19.14 -8.25
N LEU A 5 74.57 18.00 -8.66
CA LEU A 5 74.23 17.74 -10.08
C LEU A 5 72.75 17.47 -10.37
N ALA A 6 71.85 17.56 -9.38
CA ALA A 6 70.42 17.33 -9.58
C ALA A 6 69.58 18.60 -9.84
N ASP A 7 70.14 19.80 -9.64
CA ASP A 7 69.38 21.07 -9.66
C ASP A 7 69.47 21.86 -10.98
N VAL A 8 70.22 21.37 -11.96
CA VAL A 8 70.46 22.09 -13.23
C VAL A 8 69.64 21.51 -14.40
N SER A 9 69.08 20.31 -14.27
CA SER A 9 68.20 19.70 -15.29
C SER A 9 66.75 20.23 -15.23
N TRP A 10 66.29 20.67 -14.05
CA TRP A 10 64.92 21.18 -13.87
C TRP A 10 64.69 22.59 -14.42
N ARG A 11 65.73 23.45 -14.53
CA ARG A 11 65.60 24.82 -15.05
C ARG A 11 65.72 24.96 -16.57
N MET A 12 66.18 23.93 -17.30
CA MET A 12 66.27 24.00 -18.78
C MET A 12 65.03 23.48 -19.51
N LEU A 13 64.15 22.72 -18.86
CA LEU A 13 62.83 22.35 -19.42
C LEU A 13 61.78 23.46 -19.28
N GLU A 14 61.99 24.43 -18.39
CA GLU A 14 61.09 25.60 -18.22
C GLU A 14 61.32 26.74 -19.24
N LEU A 15 62.42 26.74 -20.00
CA LEU A 15 62.78 27.87 -20.88
C LEU A 15 62.60 27.62 -22.39
N ARG A 16 62.13 26.44 -22.83
CA ARG A 16 61.85 26.13 -24.25
C ARG A 16 60.38 25.92 -24.64
N ALA A 17 59.43 26.27 -23.75
CA ALA A 17 57.99 26.25 -24.07
C ALA A 17 57.32 27.65 -23.98
N ARG A 18 58.11 28.73 -24.06
CA ARG A 18 57.60 30.10 -24.25
C ARG A 18 57.82 30.58 -25.68
N SER A 19 57.06 30.01 -26.62
CA SER A 19 56.78 30.62 -27.94
C SER A 19 55.81 29.72 -28.69
N LYS A 20 54.62 30.26 -29.00
CA LYS A 20 53.40 29.65 -29.61
C LYS A 20 52.36 29.15 -28.61
N ARG A 21 51.64 30.10 -27.98
CA ARG A 21 50.28 29.88 -27.47
C ARG A 21 49.27 30.48 -28.47
N SER A 22 48.70 29.63 -29.31
CA SER A 22 47.35 29.81 -29.85
C SER A 22 46.36 29.33 -28.78
N GLY A 23 45.25 30.06 -28.61
CA GLY A 23 44.34 29.95 -27.46
C GLY A 23 43.82 28.53 -27.17
N SER A 24 43.93 28.14 -25.89
CA SER A 24 43.32 26.93 -25.32
C SER A 24 42.11 27.34 -24.48
N VAL A 25 40.97 26.71 -24.77
CA VAL A 25 39.73 26.75 -23.99
C VAL A 25 39.97 25.98 -22.69
N TYR A 26 39.52 26.52 -21.55
CA TYR A 26 39.79 26.09 -20.15
C TYR A 26 40.95 26.78 -19.42
N GLU A 27 40.70 28.02 -19.00
CA GLU A 27 41.15 28.54 -17.70
C GLU A 27 39.90 29.08 -16.97
N PRO A 28 39.68 28.76 -15.68
CA PRO A 28 38.58 29.34 -14.92
C PRO A 28 38.91 30.81 -14.65
N LEU A 29 38.12 31.71 -15.24
CA LEU A 29 38.13 33.12 -14.89
C LEU A 29 37.95 33.24 -13.38
N LYS A 30 38.94 33.84 -12.72
CA LYS A 30 38.86 34.25 -11.31
C LYS A 30 37.55 35.03 -11.12
N SER A 31 36.77 34.56 -10.16
CA SER A 31 35.59 35.20 -9.60
C SER A 31 35.77 36.70 -9.47
N ILE A 32 35.12 37.47 -10.34
CA ILE A 32 34.77 38.84 -10.02
C ILE A 32 33.54 38.73 -9.11
N ASN A 33 33.78 38.67 -7.80
CA ASN A 33 32.78 39.11 -6.84
C ASN A 33 32.55 40.60 -7.12
N LEU A 34 31.59 40.92 -7.99
CA LEU A 34 31.01 42.24 -8.01
C LEU A 34 30.42 42.47 -6.60
N PRO A 35 30.81 43.53 -5.88
CA PRO A 35 30.18 43.86 -4.62
C PRO A 35 28.67 44.04 -4.87
N ARG A 36 27.84 43.26 -4.18
CA ARG A 36 26.38 43.43 -4.20
C ARG A 36 26.09 44.85 -3.70
N PRO A 37 25.38 45.69 -4.47
CA PRO A 37 24.98 47.00 -3.96
C PRO A 37 24.06 46.81 -2.75
N GLU A 38 24.41 47.40 -1.62
CA GLU A 38 23.48 47.59 -0.50
C GLU A 38 22.37 48.52 -0.99
N GLY A 39 21.23 47.94 -1.39
CA GLY A 39 20.07 48.68 -1.91
C GLY A 39 19.33 48.07 -3.11
N GLU A 40 19.53 46.79 -3.47
CA GLU A 40 18.71 46.16 -4.52
C GLU A 40 17.22 46.19 -4.18
N SER A 41 16.40 46.76 -5.07
CA SER A 41 14.96 46.75 -4.91
C SER A 41 14.41 45.32 -5.02
N LEU A 42 13.26 45.05 -4.43
CA LEU A 42 12.58 43.76 -4.57
C LEU A 42 12.35 43.40 -6.06
N TRP A 43 12.08 44.43 -6.87
CA TRP A 43 11.90 44.29 -8.32
C TRP A 43 13.18 43.81 -9.01
N ASP A 44 14.36 44.36 -8.66
CA ASP A 44 15.63 43.96 -9.28
C ASP A 44 15.97 42.48 -8.99
N LYS A 45 15.66 42.01 -7.77
CA LYS A 45 15.83 40.60 -7.39
C LYS A 45 14.91 39.69 -8.18
N LEU A 46 13.63 40.06 -8.32
CA LEU A 46 12.69 39.29 -9.12
C LEU A 46 13.03 39.33 -10.61
N ASP A 47 13.52 40.47 -11.12
CA ASP A 47 13.97 40.60 -12.51
C ASP A 47 15.16 39.68 -12.79
N HIS A 48 16.10 39.57 -11.86
CA HIS A 48 17.20 38.62 -11.94
C HIS A 48 16.70 37.17 -12.05
N TYR A 49 15.80 36.74 -11.17
CA TYR A 49 15.21 35.39 -11.22
C TYR A 49 14.37 35.16 -12.49
N TYR A 50 13.66 36.17 -12.96
CA TYR A 50 12.92 36.11 -14.22
C TYR A 50 13.84 35.85 -15.41
N ARG A 51 14.99 36.54 -15.50
CA ARG A 51 15.98 36.27 -16.55
C ARG A 51 16.54 34.85 -16.45
N ILE A 52 16.85 34.37 -15.24
CA ILE A 52 17.29 32.98 -15.02
C ILE A 52 16.23 32.00 -15.51
N VAL A 53 14.97 32.14 -15.09
CA VAL A 53 13.88 31.26 -15.48
C VAL A 53 13.67 31.30 -16.99
N LYS A 54 13.74 32.47 -17.61
CA LYS A 54 13.58 32.64 -19.05
C LYS A 54 14.68 31.94 -19.84
N SER A 55 15.95 32.15 -19.49
CA SER A 55 17.10 31.57 -20.21
C SER A 55 17.31 30.07 -19.93
N THR A 56 17.00 29.60 -18.71
CA THR A 56 17.37 28.23 -18.30
C THR A 56 16.21 27.22 -18.30
N VAL A 57 14.96 27.68 -18.23
CA VAL A 57 13.76 26.82 -18.17
C VAL A 57 12.79 27.11 -19.31
N LEU A 58 12.23 28.31 -19.37
CA LEU A 58 11.12 28.64 -20.29
C LEU A 58 11.53 28.66 -21.76
N LEU A 59 12.80 28.91 -22.07
CA LEU A 59 13.34 28.80 -23.43
C LEU A 59 13.04 27.44 -24.08
N TYR A 60 12.95 26.39 -23.27
CA TYR A 60 12.74 25.01 -23.73
C TYR A 60 11.28 24.57 -23.67
N GLN A 61 10.35 25.42 -23.24
CA GLN A 61 8.95 25.07 -23.19
C GLN A 61 8.38 24.91 -24.60
N SER A 62 7.69 23.79 -24.85
CA SER A 62 7.06 23.55 -26.14
C SER A 62 5.98 24.60 -26.45
N PRO A 63 6.00 25.24 -27.64
CA PRO A 63 4.99 26.22 -28.01
C PRO A 63 3.64 25.60 -28.34
N THR A 64 3.57 24.30 -28.61
CA THR A 64 2.32 23.61 -28.95
C THR A 64 1.65 23.02 -27.71
N THR A 65 2.35 22.17 -26.98
CA THR A 65 1.78 21.44 -25.83
C THR A 65 2.04 22.14 -24.50
N GLY A 66 3.07 22.98 -24.39
CA GLY A 66 3.54 23.52 -23.11
C GLY A 66 4.43 22.57 -22.30
N LEU A 67 4.68 21.35 -22.77
CA LEU A 67 5.54 20.38 -22.10
C LEU A 67 7.03 20.76 -22.19
N PHE A 68 7.84 20.21 -21.27
CA PHE A 68 9.28 20.45 -21.21
C PHE A 68 10.07 19.20 -21.63
N PRO A 69 11.08 19.33 -22.50
CA PRO A 69 11.86 18.20 -22.97
C PRO A 69 12.84 17.71 -21.90
N THR A 70 13.04 16.39 -21.85
CA THR A 70 14.00 15.71 -20.96
C THR A 70 15.45 16.04 -21.25
N LYS A 71 15.75 16.49 -22.48
CA LYS A 71 17.07 17.00 -22.87
C LYS A 71 16.87 18.31 -23.60
N THR A 72 17.68 19.29 -23.24
CA THR A 72 17.73 20.63 -23.82
C THR A 72 18.64 20.74 -25.03
N PHE A 73 19.21 19.61 -25.47
CA PHE A 73 20.16 19.55 -26.59
C PHE A 73 19.83 18.39 -27.54
N GLY A 74 20.10 18.61 -28.83
CA GLY A 74 19.74 17.70 -29.91
C GLY A 74 18.22 17.63 -30.17
N ASP A 75 17.81 16.89 -31.20
CA ASP A 75 16.41 16.77 -31.62
C ASP A 75 15.56 15.86 -30.69
N ASN A 76 15.87 15.81 -29.39
CA ASN A 76 15.18 14.93 -28.45
C ASN A 76 13.83 15.50 -28.02
N GLN A 77 12.77 15.14 -28.74
CA GLN A 77 11.41 15.60 -28.51
C GLN A 77 10.65 14.86 -27.40
N LYS A 78 11.33 14.36 -26.37
CA LYS A 78 10.71 13.54 -25.30
C LYS A 78 10.46 14.38 -24.05
N ALA A 79 9.22 14.47 -23.60
CA ALA A 79 8.83 15.12 -22.36
C ALA A 79 8.37 14.10 -21.32
N LYS A 80 8.87 14.24 -20.09
CA LYS A 80 8.40 13.48 -18.92
C LYS A 80 7.38 14.31 -18.17
N VAL A 81 6.31 13.67 -17.72
CA VAL A 81 5.27 14.32 -16.91
C VAL A 81 5.89 14.94 -15.66
N GLN A 82 6.68 14.17 -14.90
CA GLN A 82 7.31 14.63 -13.67
C GLN A 82 8.23 15.84 -13.88
N ASP A 83 9.16 15.77 -14.85
CA ASP A 83 10.09 16.88 -15.13
C ASP A 83 9.30 18.16 -15.53
N SER A 84 8.25 18.00 -16.34
CA SER A 84 7.40 19.11 -16.79
C SER A 84 6.61 19.75 -15.64
N LEU A 85 6.16 18.95 -14.66
CA LEU A 85 5.49 19.44 -13.46
C LEU A 85 6.38 20.34 -12.60
N TYR A 86 7.63 19.94 -12.36
CA TYR A 86 8.57 20.79 -11.61
C TYR A 86 8.91 22.07 -12.36
N CYS A 87 9.02 22.03 -13.69
CA CYS A 87 9.21 23.24 -14.51
C CYS A 87 8.01 24.18 -14.42
N ALA A 88 6.78 23.65 -14.47
CA ALA A 88 5.57 24.44 -14.26
C ALA A 88 5.51 25.03 -12.85
N ALA A 89 5.86 24.25 -11.82
CA ALA A 89 5.92 24.70 -10.44
C ALA A 89 6.95 25.84 -10.24
N CYS A 90 8.07 25.81 -10.97
CA CYS A 90 9.06 26.89 -10.93
C CYS A 90 8.54 28.19 -11.53
N ALA A 91 7.90 28.13 -12.71
CA ALA A 91 7.27 29.31 -13.32
C ALA A 91 6.16 29.87 -12.42
N TRP A 92 5.33 29.00 -11.85
CA TRP A 92 4.28 29.36 -10.91
C TRP A 92 4.82 30.00 -9.63
N ALA A 93 5.85 29.43 -9.00
CA ALA A 93 6.45 29.98 -7.78
C ALA A 93 7.02 31.40 -8.02
N LEU A 94 7.66 31.63 -9.17
CA LEU A 94 8.12 32.97 -9.53
C LEU A 94 6.95 33.93 -9.79
N ALA A 95 5.87 33.47 -10.44
CA ALA A 95 4.67 34.28 -10.63
C ALA A 95 4.05 34.72 -9.29
N LEU A 96 3.98 33.80 -8.32
CA LEU A 96 3.52 34.11 -6.96
C LEU A 96 4.41 35.15 -6.27
N ALA A 97 5.72 35.11 -6.52
CA ALA A 97 6.64 36.14 -6.03
C ALA A 97 6.33 37.52 -6.63
N TYR A 98 6.02 37.59 -7.92
CA TYR A 98 5.64 38.83 -8.61
C TYR A 98 4.28 39.39 -8.18
N ARG A 99 3.30 38.54 -7.82
CA ARG A 99 1.99 38.99 -7.28
C ARG A 99 2.09 39.85 -6.02
N ARG A 100 3.23 39.80 -5.33
CA ARG A 100 3.49 40.60 -4.13
C ARG A 100 3.90 42.05 -4.46
N ILE A 101 4.08 42.37 -5.75
CA ILE A 101 4.42 43.71 -6.25
C ILE A 101 3.22 44.25 -7.05
N ASP A 102 2.96 45.55 -6.93
CA ASP A 102 1.83 46.21 -7.61
C ASP A 102 2.02 46.38 -9.13
N ASP A 103 3.25 46.64 -9.62
CA ASP A 103 3.58 46.73 -11.05
C ASP A 103 4.64 45.69 -11.45
N ASP A 104 4.18 44.61 -12.05
CA ASP A 104 4.98 43.47 -12.51
C ASP A 104 5.33 43.54 -14.01
N LYS A 105 4.91 44.60 -14.71
CA LYS A 105 5.04 44.77 -16.17
C LYS A 105 4.47 43.59 -16.97
N GLY A 106 3.44 42.91 -16.45
CA GLY A 106 2.78 41.77 -17.09
C GLY A 106 3.52 40.43 -16.99
N ARG A 107 4.60 40.36 -16.19
CA ARG A 107 5.38 39.12 -16.02
C ARG A 107 4.64 38.02 -15.28
N THR A 108 3.80 38.37 -14.32
CA THR A 108 2.94 37.42 -13.60
C THR A 108 2.05 36.69 -14.61
N HIS A 109 1.38 37.43 -15.48
CA HIS A 109 0.51 36.85 -16.50
C HIS A 109 1.28 35.88 -17.43
N GLU A 110 2.47 36.26 -17.89
CA GLU A 110 3.30 35.37 -18.73
C GLU A 110 3.67 34.07 -18.00
N LEU A 111 4.16 34.17 -16.76
CA LEU A 111 4.61 33.03 -15.97
C LEU A 111 3.45 32.10 -15.58
N GLU A 112 2.31 32.67 -15.21
CA GLU A 112 1.09 31.90 -14.92
C GLU A 112 0.59 31.15 -16.15
N HIS A 113 0.51 31.83 -17.30
CA HIS A 113 0.07 31.19 -18.53
C HIS A 113 1.06 30.12 -19.00
N SER A 114 2.36 30.28 -18.73
CA SER A 114 3.35 29.22 -18.95
C SER A 114 3.05 27.97 -18.09
N ALA A 115 2.77 28.15 -16.80
CA ALA A 115 2.40 27.05 -15.89
C ALA A 115 1.08 26.38 -16.31
N ILE A 116 0.03 27.18 -16.58
CA ILE A 116 -1.28 26.71 -17.05
C ILE A 116 -1.13 25.90 -18.34
N LYS A 117 -0.34 26.40 -19.31
CA LYS A 117 -0.12 25.72 -20.58
C LYS A 117 0.52 24.35 -20.39
N CYS A 118 1.53 24.23 -19.52
CA CYS A 118 2.15 22.95 -19.20
C CYS A 118 1.15 21.97 -18.57
N MET A 119 0.41 22.42 -17.54
CA MET A 119 -0.58 21.59 -16.85
C MET A 119 -1.69 21.10 -17.80
N ARG A 120 -2.17 21.98 -18.68
CA ARG A 120 -3.14 21.63 -19.73
C ARG A 120 -2.55 20.71 -20.79
N GLY A 121 -1.28 20.87 -21.13
CA GLY A 121 -0.55 19.95 -22.00
C GLY A 121 -0.50 18.53 -21.46
N ILE A 122 -0.19 18.38 -20.17
CA ILE A 122 -0.22 17.08 -19.48
C ILE A 122 -1.63 16.51 -19.49
N LEU A 123 -2.64 17.30 -19.13
CA LEU A 123 -4.04 16.88 -19.15
C LEU A 123 -4.47 16.41 -20.55
N TYR A 124 -4.12 17.16 -21.59
CA TYR A 124 -4.40 16.80 -22.98
C TYR A 124 -3.77 15.45 -23.35
N CYS A 125 -2.50 15.22 -23.00
CA CYS A 125 -1.83 13.94 -23.25
C CYS A 125 -2.52 12.79 -22.52
N CYS A 126 -2.89 12.99 -21.25
CA CYS A 126 -3.57 11.96 -20.46
C CYS A 126 -5.00 11.68 -20.97
N MET A 127 -5.77 12.69 -21.36
CA MET A 127 -7.14 12.52 -21.87
C MET A 127 -7.20 11.73 -23.17
N ARG A 128 -6.15 11.82 -24.01
CA ARG A 128 -6.01 10.98 -25.21
C ARG A 128 -5.83 9.49 -24.89
N GLN A 129 -5.57 9.15 -23.63
CA GLN A 129 -5.42 7.78 -23.11
C GLN A 129 -6.60 7.38 -22.19
N ALA A 130 -7.80 7.97 -22.38
CA ALA A 130 -8.97 7.68 -21.54
C ALA A 130 -9.37 6.19 -21.58
N ASP A 131 -9.16 5.50 -22.69
CA ASP A 131 -9.34 4.06 -22.83
C ASP A 131 -8.42 3.26 -21.89
N LYS A 132 -7.15 3.67 -21.75
CA LYS A 132 -6.20 3.07 -20.80
C LYS A 132 -6.63 3.33 -19.36
N VAL A 133 -7.10 4.54 -19.03
CA VAL A 133 -7.68 4.85 -17.70
C VAL A 133 -8.83 3.89 -17.38
N GLN A 134 -9.76 3.69 -18.31
CA GLN A 134 -10.88 2.78 -18.15
C GLN A 134 -10.43 1.34 -17.90
N GLN A 135 -9.45 0.85 -18.66
CA GLN A 135 -8.90 -0.50 -18.50
C GLN A 135 -8.15 -0.67 -17.17
N PHE A 136 -7.37 0.33 -16.76
CA PHE A 136 -6.55 0.32 -15.54
C PHE A 136 -7.40 0.29 -14.26
N LYS A 137 -8.53 1.02 -14.25
CA LYS A 137 -9.49 1.02 -13.12
C LYS A 137 -9.96 -0.38 -12.76
N GLN A 138 -10.14 -1.25 -13.76
CA GLN A 138 -10.52 -2.65 -13.59
C GLN A 138 -9.29 -3.46 -13.20
N ASP A 139 -8.22 -3.35 -13.98
CA ASP A 139 -7.08 -4.25 -13.92
C ASP A 139 -5.74 -3.46 -14.01
N PRO A 140 -5.07 -3.23 -12.87
CA PRO A 140 -3.96 -2.29 -12.77
C PRO A 140 -2.63 -2.95 -13.14
N ARG A 141 -2.48 -3.33 -14.41
CA ARG A 141 -1.25 -3.93 -14.96
C ARG A 141 -0.41 -2.91 -15.75
N PRO A 142 0.91 -3.10 -15.86
CA PRO A 142 1.77 -2.24 -16.67
C PRO A 142 1.32 -2.07 -18.13
N SER A 143 0.76 -3.10 -18.75
CA SER A 143 0.28 -3.03 -20.14
C SER A 143 -0.95 -2.14 -20.34
N LYS A 144 -1.66 -1.80 -19.26
CA LYS A 144 -2.89 -0.99 -19.28
C LYS A 144 -2.71 0.37 -18.61
N CYS A 145 -1.50 0.73 -18.19
CA CYS A 145 -1.25 1.98 -17.47
C CYS A 145 -1.21 3.20 -18.40
N LEU A 146 -1.37 4.39 -17.82
CA LEU A 146 -1.11 5.63 -18.55
C LEU A 146 0.37 5.77 -18.85
N HIS A 147 0.69 6.39 -19.98
CA HIS A 147 2.07 6.71 -20.28
C HIS A 147 2.52 7.92 -19.46
N SER A 148 3.78 7.91 -19.07
CA SER A 148 4.43 9.00 -18.34
C SER A 148 5.42 9.81 -19.19
N VAL A 149 5.61 9.41 -20.45
CA VAL A 149 6.49 10.06 -21.42
C VAL A 149 5.73 10.29 -22.72
N PHE A 150 5.79 11.52 -23.21
CA PHE A 150 5.10 11.97 -24.42
C PHE A 150 6.05 12.73 -25.34
N SER A 151 5.61 12.92 -26.57
CA SER A 151 6.24 13.85 -27.50
C SER A 151 6.04 15.28 -26.99
N ALA A 152 7.12 16.03 -26.79
CA ALA A 152 7.07 17.43 -26.36
C ALA A 152 6.30 18.30 -27.36
N HIS A 153 6.29 17.96 -28.65
CA HIS A 153 5.66 18.77 -29.70
C HIS A 153 4.23 18.33 -30.01
N SER A 154 3.96 17.03 -30.10
CA SER A 154 2.64 16.52 -30.50
C SER A 154 1.79 16.01 -29.34
N GLY A 155 2.40 15.69 -28.19
CA GLY A 155 1.72 15.03 -27.08
C GLY A 155 1.41 13.55 -27.35
N ASP A 156 1.93 12.97 -28.43
CA ASP A 156 1.73 11.55 -28.77
C ASP A 156 2.57 10.63 -27.86
N GLU A 157 2.15 9.36 -27.80
CA GLU A 157 2.90 8.29 -27.17
C GLU A 157 4.23 8.05 -27.91
N VAL A 158 5.34 8.01 -27.17
CA VAL A 158 6.68 7.83 -27.76
C VAL A 158 7.19 6.41 -27.60
N PHE A 159 6.86 5.77 -26.49
CA PHE A 159 7.29 4.42 -26.15
C PHE A 159 6.09 3.55 -25.88
N SER A 160 6.22 2.27 -26.21
CA SER A 160 5.32 1.24 -25.74
C SER A 160 5.64 0.83 -24.30
N HIS A 161 4.70 0.14 -23.65
CA HIS A 161 4.89 -0.40 -22.30
C HIS A 161 6.07 -1.40 -22.19
N ASP A 162 6.40 -2.11 -23.26
CA ASP A 162 7.53 -3.04 -23.30
C ASP A 162 8.87 -2.31 -23.34
N GLU A 163 8.90 -1.11 -23.92
CA GLU A 163 10.11 -0.28 -24.07
C GLU A 163 10.37 0.63 -22.88
N TYR A 164 9.33 0.93 -22.08
CA TYR A 164 9.44 1.90 -20.99
C TYR A 164 8.55 1.59 -19.78
N GLY A 165 9.07 1.85 -18.58
CA GLY A 165 8.36 1.64 -17.32
C GLY A 165 7.32 2.72 -17.05
N HIS A 166 6.23 2.74 -17.82
CA HIS A 166 5.21 3.79 -17.78
C HIS A 166 4.35 3.80 -16.52
N LEU A 167 4.18 2.65 -15.86
CA LEU A 167 3.39 2.55 -14.63
C LEU A 167 4.10 3.30 -13.50
N GLN A 168 3.70 4.55 -13.30
CA GLN A 168 4.28 5.52 -12.37
C GLN A 168 3.16 6.26 -11.64
N ILE A 169 2.74 5.71 -10.50
CA ILE A 169 1.63 6.27 -9.71
C ILE A 169 2.03 7.60 -9.10
N ASN A 170 3.30 7.73 -8.73
CA ASN A 170 3.90 8.97 -8.26
C ASN A 170 3.71 10.14 -9.24
N ALA A 171 3.82 9.92 -10.56
CA ALA A 171 3.70 10.98 -11.56
C ALA A 171 2.26 11.51 -11.68
N VAL A 172 1.28 10.60 -11.74
CA VAL A 172 -0.14 10.97 -11.77
C VAL A 172 -0.55 11.65 -10.47
N SER A 173 -0.06 11.15 -9.33
CA SER A 173 -0.34 11.74 -8.01
C SER A 173 0.26 13.14 -7.88
N LEU A 174 1.49 13.35 -8.36
CA LEU A 174 2.14 14.66 -8.37
C LEU A 174 1.38 15.66 -9.27
N PHE A 175 0.85 15.22 -10.42
CA PHE A 175 -0.01 16.05 -11.27
C PHE A 175 -1.29 16.48 -10.53
N LEU A 176 -1.99 15.54 -9.88
CA LEU A 176 -3.19 15.85 -9.10
C LEU A 176 -2.89 16.81 -7.94
N LEU A 177 -1.76 16.63 -7.26
CA LEU A 177 -1.34 17.51 -6.18
C LEU A 177 -1.10 18.94 -6.68
N TYR A 178 -0.24 19.13 -7.70
CA TYR A 178 0.00 20.47 -8.26
C TYR A 178 -1.24 21.09 -8.92
N LEU A 179 -2.15 20.27 -9.47
CA LEU A 179 -3.43 20.76 -9.97
C LEU A 179 -4.22 21.46 -8.86
N VAL A 180 -4.31 20.85 -7.67
CA VAL A 180 -4.98 21.43 -6.50
C VAL A 180 -4.24 22.67 -6.00
N GLU A 181 -2.92 22.62 -5.82
CA GLU A 181 -2.14 23.76 -5.31
C GLU A 181 -2.26 24.98 -6.24
N MET A 182 -2.12 24.77 -7.56
CA MET A 182 -2.19 25.85 -8.54
C MET A 182 -3.60 26.44 -8.67
N ILE A 183 -4.66 25.62 -8.68
CA ILE A 183 -6.05 26.12 -8.70
C ILE A 183 -6.37 26.85 -7.39
N SER A 184 -5.88 26.36 -6.24
CA SER A 184 -6.04 27.01 -4.94
C SER A 184 -5.39 28.40 -4.90
N SER A 185 -4.29 28.58 -5.64
CA SER A 185 -3.66 29.89 -5.82
C SER A 185 -4.43 30.82 -6.77
N GLY A 186 -5.50 30.36 -7.43
CA GLY A 186 -6.33 31.14 -8.34
C GLY A 186 -6.11 30.89 -9.83
N LEU A 187 -5.27 29.92 -10.23
CA LEU A 187 -5.11 29.58 -11.65
C LEU A 187 -6.31 28.81 -12.19
N GLN A 188 -6.74 29.12 -13.41
CA GLN A 188 -7.78 28.40 -14.12
C GLN A 188 -7.16 27.37 -15.07
N ILE A 189 -7.17 26.10 -14.68
CA ILE A 189 -6.56 25.00 -15.44
C ILE A 189 -7.63 24.12 -16.12
N ILE A 190 -8.73 23.84 -15.43
CA ILE A 190 -9.84 22.99 -15.91
C ILE A 190 -10.95 23.87 -16.48
N TYR A 191 -11.47 23.54 -17.66
CA TYR A 191 -12.39 24.40 -18.42
C TYR A 191 -13.77 23.79 -18.69
N ASN A 192 -13.93 22.48 -18.64
CA ASN A 192 -15.20 21.82 -18.95
C ASN A 192 -15.47 20.61 -18.05
N THR A 193 -16.71 20.12 -18.08
CA THR A 193 -17.16 18.98 -17.27
C THR A 193 -16.55 17.64 -17.73
N ASP A 194 -16.19 17.51 -19.00
CA ASP A 194 -15.52 16.30 -19.51
C ASP A 194 -14.13 16.13 -18.87
N GLU A 195 -13.39 17.24 -18.70
CA GLU A 195 -12.11 17.29 -17.98
C GLU A 195 -12.31 16.96 -16.48
N VAL A 196 -13.38 17.44 -15.83
CA VAL A 196 -13.73 17.08 -14.44
C VAL A 196 -13.96 15.57 -14.30
N SER A 197 -14.79 14.99 -15.15
CA SER A 197 -15.04 13.54 -15.15
C SER A 197 -13.75 12.76 -15.39
N PHE A 198 -12.87 13.23 -16.27
CA PHE A 198 -11.56 12.60 -16.49
C PHE A 198 -10.69 12.60 -15.21
N ILE A 199 -10.56 13.76 -14.53
CA ILE A 199 -9.82 13.85 -13.26
C ILE A 199 -10.41 12.93 -12.19
N GLN A 200 -11.74 12.87 -12.07
CA GLN A 200 -12.42 11.94 -11.15
C GLN A 200 -12.05 10.47 -11.43
N ASN A 201 -11.86 10.10 -12.70
CA ASN A 201 -11.42 8.76 -13.07
C ASN A 201 -9.94 8.50 -12.77
N LEU A 202 -9.07 9.50 -12.91
CA LEU A 202 -7.67 9.39 -12.45
C LEU A 202 -7.59 9.15 -10.94
N VAL A 203 -8.44 9.80 -10.15
CA VAL A 203 -8.55 9.55 -8.70
C VAL A 203 -8.85 8.07 -8.42
N PHE A 204 -9.80 7.45 -9.13
CA PHE A 204 -10.09 6.02 -8.95
C PHE A 204 -8.92 5.08 -9.28
N CYS A 205 -7.98 5.52 -10.12
CA CYS A 205 -6.73 4.80 -10.38
C CYS A 205 -5.76 4.94 -9.20
N VAL A 206 -5.60 6.15 -8.67
CA VAL A 206 -4.67 6.49 -7.57
C VAL A 206 -5.13 5.93 -6.22
N GLU A 207 -6.45 5.82 -5.98
CA GLU A 207 -7.02 5.24 -4.74
C GLU A 207 -6.45 3.85 -4.39
N ARG A 208 -6.03 3.06 -5.38
CA ARG A 208 -5.49 1.71 -5.18
C ARG A 208 -3.97 1.65 -5.03
N ALA A 209 -3.26 2.78 -4.93
CA ALA A 209 -1.79 2.79 -4.88
C ALA A 209 -1.20 1.86 -3.81
N TYR A 210 -1.85 1.73 -2.65
CA TYR A 210 -1.49 0.82 -1.55
C TYR A 210 -1.34 -0.66 -1.93
N ARG A 211 -1.84 -1.07 -3.11
CA ARG A 211 -1.77 -2.44 -3.60
C ARG A 211 -1.39 -2.57 -5.07
N VAL A 212 -0.89 -1.50 -5.68
CA VAL A 212 -0.47 -1.52 -7.09
C VAL A 212 1.04 -1.31 -7.16
N PRO A 213 1.82 -2.38 -7.35
CA PRO A 213 3.25 -2.27 -7.61
C PRO A 213 3.52 -1.45 -8.89
N ASP A 214 4.49 -0.55 -8.84
CA ASP A 214 4.85 0.33 -9.96
C ASP A 214 6.37 0.32 -10.23
N PHE A 215 6.83 1.15 -11.18
CA PHE A 215 8.25 1.27 -11.51
C PHE A 215 9.00 2.31 -10.65
N GLY A 216 8.31 2.96 -9.71
CA GLY A 216 8.82 4.05 -8.89
C GLY A 216 9.27 5.29 -9.68
N ILE A 217 9.78 6.28 -8.94
CA ILE A 217 10.30 7.55 -9.48
C ILE A 217 11.51 7.34 -10.42
N TRP A 218 12.21 6.22 -10.28
CA TRP A 218 13.39 5.87 -11.08
C TRP A 218 13.09 5.00 -12.30
N GLU A 219 11.82 4.66 -12.55
CA GLU A 219 11.35 4.04 -13.79
C GLU A 219 11.97 2.64 -14.03
N ARG A 220 12.39 1.98 -12.94
CA ARG A 220 13.14 0.72 -12.94
C ARG A 220 12.46 -0.39 -12.13
N GLY A 221 11.52 -0.05 -11.24
CA GLY A 221 10.83 -1.01 -10.39
C GLY A 221 11.76 -1.52 -9.30
N SER A 222 12.21 -2.75 -9.40
CA SER A 222 13.16 -3.35 -8.46
C SER A 222 14.59 -2.77 -8.61
N LYS A 223 15.38 -2.88 -7.55
CA LYS A 223 16.80 -2.51 -7.51
C LYS A 223 17.63 -3.22 -8.58
N TYR A 224 17.22 -4.44 -8.93
CA TYR A 224 17.87 -5.27 -9.95
C TYR A 224 17.61 -4.79 -11.37
N ASN A 225 16.65 -3.87 -11.57
CA ASN A 225 16.29 -3.34 -12.88
C ASN A 225 16.13 -4.48 -13.91
N ASN A 226 15.20 -5.39 -13.62
CA ASN A 226 14.90 -6.59 -14.42
C ASN A 226 13.47 -6.56 -15.01
N GLY A 227 12.80 -5.40 -14.95
CA GLY A 227 11.42 -5.21 -15.42
C GLY A 227 10.34 -5.53 -14.39
N SER A 228 10.70 -5.97 -13.18
CA SER A 228 9.72 -6.25 -12.12
C SER A 228 9.29 -4.98 -11.38
N THR A 229 7.98 -4.80 -11.18
CA THR A 229 7.40 -3.73 -10.36
C THR A 229 7.41 -4.08 -8.87
N GLU A 230 7.51 -3.08 -7.99
CA GLU A 230 7.42 -3.26 -6.53
C GLU A 230 6.46 -2.23 -5.93
N LEU A 231 6.06 -2.41 -4.67
CA LEU A 231 5.29 -1.40 -3.94
C LEU A 231 6.25 -0.36 -3.35
N HIS A 232 6.26 0.84 -3.92
CA HIS A 232 7.15 1.94 -3.55
C HIS A 232 6.50 2.90 -2.54
N SER A 233 7.14 3.10 -1.40
CA SER A 233 6.70 4.05 -0.35
C SER A 233 6.57 5.47 -0.90
N SER A 234 7.49 5.90 -1.77
CA SER A 234 7.43 7.21 -2.42
C SER A 234 6.16 7.39 -3.26
N SER A 235 5.77 6.37 -4.04
CA SER A 235 4.53 6.37 -4.85
C SER A 235 3.27 6.35 -3.98
N VAL A 236 3.22 5.49 -2.95
CA VAL A 236 2.07 5.41 -2.03
C VAL A 236 1.90 6.71 -1.24
N GLY A 237 2.99 7.34 -0.80
CA GLY A 237 2.92 8.60 -0.07
C GLY A 237 2.48 9.78 -0.92
N LEU A 238 2.96 9.89 -2.16
CA LEU A 238 2.46 10.88 -3.12
C LEU A 238 0.98 10.64 -3.45
N ALA A 239 0.54 9.39 -3.57
CA ALA A 239 -0.87 9.05 -3.76
C ALA A 239 -1.74 9.47 -2.56
N LYS A 240 -1.32 9.12 -1.33
CA LYS A 240 -1.98 9.57 -0.09
C LYS A 240 -2.13 11.09 -0.08
N ALA A 241 -1.03 11.78 -0.37
CA ALA A 241 -0.95 13.22 -0.43
C ALA A 241 -1.93 13.85 -1.44
N ALA A 242 -1.97 13.31 -2.66
CA ALA A 242 -2.87 13.78 -3.71
C ALA A 242 -4.35 13.54 -3.39
N LEU A 243 -4.68 12.36 -2.84
CA LEU A 243 -6.04 12.00 -2.42
C LEU A 243 -6.54 12.91 -1.29
N GLU A 244 -5.67 13.23 -0.33
CA GLU A 244 -5.97 14.18 0.74
C GLU A 244 -6.09 15.62 0.21
N ALA A 245 -5.30 15.99 -0.81
CA ALA A 245 -5.36 17.30 -1.45
C ALA A 245 -6.69 17.52 -2.21
N ILE A 246 -7.11 16.54 -3.02
CA ILE A 246 -8.20 16.69 -3.99
C ILE A 246 -9.59 16.35 -3.44
N ASN A 247 -9.69 15.66 -2.30
CA ASN A 247 -10.97 15.25 -1.74
C ASN A 247 -11.85 16.46 -1.37
N GLY A 248 -13.05 16.53 -1.96
CA GLY A 248 -13.99 17.62 -1.77
C GLY A 248 -13.56 18.93 -2.43
N PHE A 249 -12.52 18.92 -3.27
CA PHE A 249 -11.98 20.10 -3.93
C PHE A 249 -12.77 20.43 -5.21
N ASN A 250 -13.05 21.72 -5.42
CA ASN A 250 -13.71 22.20 -6.63
C ASN A 250 -12.70 22.54 -7.73
N LEU A 251 -12.73 21.82 -8.86
CA LEU A 251 -11.78 22.00 -9.96
C LEU A 251 -11.94 23.32 -10.75
N PHE A 252 -13.08 24.01 -10.61
CA PHE A 252 -13.26 25.36 -11.15
C PHE A 252 -12.92 26.46 -10.13
N GLY A 253 -12.33 26.09 -8.98
CA GLY A 253 -12.01 27.00 -7.89
C GLY A 253 -13.26 27.62 -7.27
N ASN A 254 -13.16 28.87 -6.83
CA ASN A 254 -14.25 29.61 -6.17
C ASN A 254 -15.50 29.82 -7.05
N GLN A 255 -15.38 29.64 -8.37
CA GLN A 255 -16.48 29.82 -9.33
C GLN A 255 -17.23 28.52 -9.64
N GLY A 256 -16.81 27.39 -9.06
CA GLY A 256 -17.39 26.09 -9.36
C GLY A 256 -18.71 25.79 -8.67
N CYS A 257 -19.40 24.76 -9.17
CA CYS A 257 -20.67 24.25 -8.66
C CYS A 257 -20.50 22.85 -8.03
N SER A 258 -21.57 22.23 -7.53
CA SER A 258 -21.48 20.94 -6.83
C SER A 258 -21.05 19.77 -7.73
N TRP A 259 -21.29 19.84 -9.05
CA TRP A 259 -20.85 18.80 -10.00
C TRP A 259 -19.37 18.89 -10.40
N SER A 260 -18.65 19.96 -10.04
CA SER A 260 -17.21 20.10 -10.29
C SER A 260 -16.34 19.72 -9.08
N ILE A 261 -16.98 19.14 -8.05
CA ILE A 261 -16.33 18.62 -6.85
C ILE A 261 -15.81 17.21 -7.12
N ILE A 262 -14.56 16.96 -6.72
CA ILE A 262 -13.97 15.62 -6.77
C ILE A 262 -14.19 14.88 -5.45
N PHE A 263 -14.64 13.64 -5.55
CA PHE A 263 -14.88 12.76 -4.40
C PHE A 263 -13.80 11.68 -4.31
N VAL A 264 -13.37 11.39 -3.09
CA VAL A 264 -12.38 10.35 -2.78
C VAL A 264 -12.97 9.38 -1.77
N ASP A 265 -12.74 8.07 -1.99
CA ASP A 265 -13.03 7.05 -0.98
C ASP A 265 -12.06 7.20 0.22
N LEU A 266 -12.59 7.65 1.36
CA LEU A 266 -11.82 7.88 2.59
C LEU A 266 -11.20 6.60 3.15
N ASP A 267 -11.86 5.46 2.97
CA ASP A 267 -11.31 4.17 3.39
C ASP A 267 -10.13 3.78 2.49
N ALA A 268 -10.19 4.08 1.19
CA ALA A 268 -9.06 3.88 0.28
C ALA A 268 -7.88 4.80 0.64
N HIS A 269 -8.14 6.09 0.90
CA HIS A 269 -7.11 7.01 1.42
C HIS A 269 -6.47 6.48 2.71
N ASN A 270 -7.26 5.98 3.66
CA ASN A 270 -6.71 5.44 4.91
C ASN A 270 -5.87 4.16 4.70
N ARG A 271 -6.22 3.29 3.74
CA ARG A 271 -5.38 2.14 3.38
C ARG A 271 -4.02 2.58 2.83
N ASN A 272 -3.96 3.64 2.01
CA ASN A 272 -2.71 4.23 1.54
C ASN A 272 -1.87 4.76 2.70
N ARG A 273 -2.50 5.46 3.66
CA ARG A 273 -1.85 5.94 4.89
C ARG A 273 -1.25 4.80 5.72
N GLN A 274 -2.04 3.78 6.05
CA GLN A 274 -1.57 2.63 6.82
C GLN A 274 -0.42 1.92 6.11
N THR A 275 -0.54 1.73 4.80
CA THR A 275 0.50 1.10 3.99
C THR A 275 1.80 1.90 3.99
N LEU A 276 1.73 3.23 3.85
CA LEU A 276 2.91 4.09 3.96
C LEU A 276 3.58 3.94 5.32
N CYS A 277 2.82 4.02 6.42
CA CYS A 277 3.37 3.90 7.77
C CYS A 277 4.05 2.55 8.02
N SER A 278 3.51 1.47 7.47
CA SER A 278 4.09 0.13 7.59
C SER A 278 5.31 -0.10 6.68
N LEU A 279 5.41 0.59 5.55
CA LEU A 279 6.56 0.46 4.65
C LEU A 279 7.77 1.29 5.11
N LEU A 280 7.54 2.51 5.63
CA LEU A 280 8.61 3.39 6.11
C LEU A 280 9.36 2.76 7.31
N PRO A 281 10.67 3.00 7.46
CA PRO A 281 11.54 3.91 6.68
C PRO A 281 12.16 3.25 5.43
N ARG A 282 11.57 2.17 4.91
CA ARG A 282 12.04 1.47 3.71
C ARG A 282 11.29 1.98 2.46
N GLU A 283 11.94 1.94 1.30
CA GLU A 283 11.30 2.35 0.04
C GLU A 283 10.51 1.21 -0.60
N SER A 284 11.09 0.02 -0.70
CA SER A 284 10.43 -1.14 -1.28
C SER A 284 11.07 -2.45 -0.80
N ARG A 285 10.63 -3.59 -1.35
CA ARG A 285 11.17 -4.91 -0.97
C ARG A 285 12.68 -5.04 -1.25
N SER A 286 13.15 -4.53 -2.40
CA SER A 286 14.56 -4.55 -2.78
C SER A 286 15.34 -3.29 -2.38
N HIS A 287 14.65 -2.16 -2.16
CA HIS A 287 15.25 -0.89 -1.74
C HIS A 287 15.13 -0.68 -0.24
N ASN A 288 16.20 -0.99 0.51
CA ASN A 288 16.25 -0.75 1.96
C ASN A 288 16.03 0.73 2.34
N THR A 289 16.55 1.67 1.54
CA THR A 289 16.34 3.11 1.66
C THR A 289 16.56 3.75 0.27
N ASP A 290 15.92 4.89 0.01
CA ASP A 290 16.00 5.60 -1.26
C ASP A 290 15.81 7.12 -1.04
N ALA A 291 16.52 7.93 -1.81
CA ALA A 291 16.35 9.39 -1.82
C ALA A 291 15.00 9.83 -2.41
N ALA A 292 14.30 8.96 -3.14
CA ALA A 292 12.91 9.11 -3.58
C ALA A 292 11.92 9.37 -2.43
N LEU A 293 12.29 8.99 -1.20
CA LEU A 293 11.50 9.25 -0.01
C LEU A 293 11.46 10.74 0.38
N LEU A 294 12.46 11.55 -0.01
CA LEU A 294 12.50 12.98 0.33
C LEU A 294 11.28 13.76 -0.19
N PRO A 295 10.90 13.71 -1.49
CA PRO A 295 9.69 14.38 -1.96
C PRO A 295 8.38 13.77 -1.42
N CYS A 296 8.43 12.60 -0.78
CA CYS A 296 7.31 11.97 -0.11
C CYS A 296 7.12 12.49 1.32
N ILE A 297 8.20 12.54 2.11
CA ILE A 297 8.15 12.99 3.52
C ILE A 297 8.20 14.52 3.67
N SER A 298 8.73 15.22 2.66
CA SER A 298 8.87 16.68 2.61
C SER A 298 8.19 17.25 1.36
N TYR A 299 8.56 18.46 0.93
CA TYR A 299 7.99 19.12 -0.25
C TYR A 299 8.15 18.26 -1.52
N PRO A 300 7.08 18.09 -2.34
CA PRO A 300 5.77 18.72 -2.20
C PRO A 300 4.75 17.89 -1.43
N ALA A 301 5.05 16.63 -1.10
CA ALA A 301 4.01 15.70 -0.68
C ALA A 301 3.70 15.73 0.82
N PHE A 302 4.61 16.02 1.74
CA PHE A 302 4.33 16.03 3.20
C PHE A 302 3.41 14.89 3.67
N ALA A 303 3.70 13.65 3.22
CA ALA A 303 2.75 12.54 3.32
C ALA A 303 2.69 11.90 4.72
N VAL A 304 3.70 12.17 5.57
CA VAL A 304 3.89 11.55 6.88
C VAL A 304 3.44 12.49 7.99
N ASP A 305 2.43 12.09 8.75
CA ASP A 305 1.88 12.88 9.85
C ASP A 305 2.64 12.68 11.18
N ASP A 306 3.39 11.57 11.33
CA ASP A 306 4.14 11.24 12.54
C ASP A 306 5.59 11.73 12.46
N ASP A 307 5.94 12.69 13.31
CA ASP A 307 7.28 13.29 13.37
C ASP A 307 8.38 12.28 13.75
N ALA A 308 8.07 11.24 14.53
CA ALA A 308 9.04 10.22 14.88
C ALA A 308 9.40 9.36 13.65
N LEU A 309 8.37 8.93 12.90
CA LEU A 309 8.55 8.18 11.66
C LEU A 309 9.24 9.01 10.58
N TYR A 310 8.89 10.30 10.49
CA TYR A 310 9.57 11.27 9.64
C TYR A 310 11.07 11.33 9.96
N SER A 311 11.41 11.55 11.24
CA SER A 311 12.80 11.72 11.69
C SER A 311 13.62 10.45 11.49
N GLN A 312 13.03 9.29 11.79
CA GLN A 312 13.65 7.98 11.56
C GLN A 312 13.94 7.76 10.07
N THR A 313 13.01 8.14 9.19
CA THR A 313 13.16 8.01 7.74
C THR A 313 14.26 8.94 7.22
N LEU A 314 14.24 10.22 7.61
CA LEU A 314 15.23 11.21 7.20
C LEU A 314 16.64 10.83 7.67
N ASP A 315 16.80 10.42 8.94
CA ASP A 315 18.09 9.96 9.47
C ASP A 315 18.64 8.78 8.66
N LYS A 316 17.78 7.80 8.35
CA LYS A 316 18.19 6.63 7.54
C LYS A 316 18.65 7.04 6.13
N ILE A 317 17.97 7.99 5.48
CA ILE A 317 18.37 8.53 4.17
C ILE A 317 19.72 9.22 4.30
N VAL A 318 19.86 10.17 5.22
CA VAL A 318 21.10 10.95 5.42
C VAL A 318 22.28 10.04 5.72
N ARG A 319 22.15 9.15 6.70
CA ARG A 319 23.23 8.25 7.15
C ARG A 319 23.70 7.27 6.06
N LYS A 320 22.81 6.83 5.17
CA LYS A 320 23.14 5.80 4.17
C LYS A 320 23.45 6.36 2.79
N LEU A 321 22.87 7.51 2.42
CA LEU A 321 22.90 8.01 1.04
C LEU A 321 23.65 9.34 0.87
N LYS A 322 23.86 10.14 1.94
CA LYS A 322 24.60 11.41 1.84
C LYS A 322 26.06 11.14 1.46
N GLY A 323 26.51 11.79 0.39
CA GLY A 323 27.89 11.83 -0.09
C GLY A 323 28.46 13.24 -0.08
N LYS A 324 29.64 13.42 -0.70
CA LYS A 324 30.34 14.73 -0.75
C LYS A 324 29.76 15.67 -1.81
N TYR A 325 29.19 15.13 -2.88
CA TYR A 325 28.69 15.84 -4.07
C TYR A 325 27.15 15.77 -4.20
N GLY A 326 26.46 15.25 -3.19
CA GLY A 326 25.01 15.04 -3.22
C GLY A 326 24.61 13.75 -2.52
N PHE A 327 23.40 13.27 -2.76
CA PHE A 327 22.94 11.97 -2.26
C PHE A 327 22.98 10.92 -3.37
N LYS A 328 23.32 9.68 -3.04
CA LYS A 328 23.05 8.52 -3.90
C LYS A 328 21.53 8.33 -4.00
N ARG A 329 21.02 7.84 -5.13
CA ARG A 329 19.58 7.50 -5.25
C ARG A 329 19.23 6.37 -4.29
N PHE A 330 19.95 5.26 -4.40
CA PHE A 330 19.92 4.13 -3.47
C PHE A 330 21.27 3.39 -3.51
N LEU A 331 21.50 2.46 -2.58
CA LEU A 331 22.75 1.70 -2.50
C LEU A 331 22.90 0.71 -3.67
N ARG A 332 24.12 0.56 -4.21
CA ARG A 332 24.43 -0.25 -5.40
C ARG A 332 23.66 0.15 -6.66
N ASP A 333 23.34 1.43 -6.79
CA ASP A 333 22.74 1.98 -8.00
C ASP A 333 23.77 2.14 -9.12
N GLY A 334 23.59 1.38 -10.20
CA GLY A 334 24.44 1.45 -11.39
C GLY A 334 24.19 2.64 -12.32
N TYR A 335 23.11 3.40 -12.14
CA TYR A 335 22.73 4.41 -13.13
C TYR A 335 23.84 5.42 -13.40
N ARG A 336 24.25 5.45 -14.67
CA ARG A 336 25.27 6.31 -15.24
C ARG A 336 26.64 6.21 -14.57
N THR A 337 26.89 5.13 -13.83
CA THR A 337 28.24 4.79 -13.38
C THR A 337 29.11 4.41 -14.58
N SER A 338 30.44 4.49 -14.43
CA SER A 338 31.36 4.15 -15.53
C SER A 338 31.33 2.68 -15.92
N LEU A 339 30.81 1.80 -15.06
CA LEU A 339 30.69 0.35 -15.31
C LEU A 339 29.32 -0.05 -15.86
N GLU A 340 28.33 0.84 -15.92
CA GLU A 340 27.01 0.52 -16.46
C GLU A 340 27.04 0.39 -17.98
N ASP A 341 26.53 -0.74 -18.49
CA ASP A 341 26.33 -0.95 -19.91
C ASP A 341 25.21 -0.04 -20.44
N ARG A 342 25.57 0.95 -21.24
CA ARG A 342 24.64 1.95 -21.78
C ARG A 342 23.72 1.42 -22.87
N ASN A 343 24.07 0.28 -23.47
CA ASN A 343 23.32 -0.28 -24.60
C ASN A 343 22.24 -1.27 -24.14
N ARG A 344 22.20 -1.58 -22.85
CA ARG A 344 21.29 -2.58 -22.28
C ARG A 344 20.41 -1.97 -21.22
N ARG A 345 19.12 -2.29 -21.29
CA ARG A 345 18.12 -1.76 -20.34
C ARG A 345 18.19 -2.44 -18.97
N TYR A 346 18.28 -3.76 -18.94
CA TYR A 346 18.19 -4.55 -17.70
C TYR A 346 19.55 -5.06 -17.25
N TYR A 347 19.79 -5.12 -15.94
CA TYR A 347 21.04 -5.64 -15.39
C TYR A 347 21.11 -7.18 -15.50
N LYS A 348 22.34 -7.72 -15.50
CA LYS A 348 22.60 -9.15 -15.39
C LYS A 348 22.57 -9.52 -13.91
N PRO A 349 22.30 -10.79 -13.58
CA PRO A 349 22.63 -11.31 -12.26
C PRO A 349 24.07 -10.97 -11.87
N ALA A 350 24.28 -10.67 -10.60
CA ALA A 350 25.47 -10.19 -9.91
C ALA A 350 25.99 -8.79 -10.30
N GLU A 351 25.43 -8.14 -11.33
CA GLU A 351 25.98 -6.91 -11.88
C GLU A 351 25.94 -5.75 -10.88
N ILE A 352 24.95 -5.71 -9.99
CA ILE A 352 24.80 -4.60 -9.04
C ILE A 352 25.96 -4.49 -8.04
N LYS A 353 26.68 -5.59 -7.75
CA LYS A 353 27.89 -5.56 -6.92
C LYS A 353 28.98 -4.71 -7.55
N LEU A 354 29.02 -4.65 -8.88
CA LEU A 354 30.02 -3.85 -9.59
C LEU A 354 29.86 -2.36 -9.31
N PHE A 355 28.66 -1.92 -8.94
CA PHE A 355 28.36 -0.51 -8.66
C PHE A 355 28.59 -0.12 -7.20
N ASP A 356 28.83 -1.09 -6.32
CA ASP A 356 29.07 -0.84 -4.91
C ASP A 356 30.30 0.07 -4.71
N GLY A 357 30.12 1.16 -3.95
CA GLY A 357 31.13 2.17 -3.67
C GLY A 357 31.33 3.24 -4.76
N ILE A 358 30.79 3.05 -5.97
CA ILE A 358 30.97 3.98 -7.10
C ILE A 358 29.67 4.64 -7.58
N GLU A 359 28.57 4.46 -6.85
CA GLU A 359 27.24 4.97 -7.22
C GLU A 359 27.28 6.48 -7.43
N CYS A 360 26.55 7.01 -8.42
CA CYS A 360 26.51 8.45 -8.69
C CYS A 360 25.85 9.24 -7.54
N GLU A 361 26.36 10.44 -7.28
CA GLU A 361 25.83 11.36 -6.27
C GLU A 361 25.08 12.51 -6.96
N PHE A 362 23.90 12.86 -6.45
CA PHE A 362 22.97 13.81 -7.08
C PHE A 362 22.84 15.08 -6.21
N PRO A 363 23.30 16.25 -6.67
CA PRO A 363 23.16 17.52 -5.96
C PRO A 363 21.70 17.94 -5.73
N LEU A 364 20.78 17.41 -6.55
CA LEU A 364 19.33 17.62 -6.43
C LEU A 364 18.81 17.44 -5.00
N PHE A 365 19.35 16.48 -4.25
CA PHE A 365 18.86 16.18 -2.92
C PHE A 365 19.38 17.15 -1.84
N PHE A 366 20.49 17.86 -2.08
CA PHE A 366 20.84 19.01 -1.24
C PHE A 366 19.78 20.12 -1.36
N ILE A 367 19.24 20.32 -2.56
CA ILE A 367 18.14 21.27 -2.78
C ILE A 367 16.89 20.85 -2.01
N PHE A 368 16.52 19.56 -2.02
CA PHE A 368 15.42 19.06 -1.20
C PHE A 368 15.67 19.29 0.30
N MET A 369 16.89 19.08 0.79
CA MET A 369 17.25 19.36 2.20
C MET A 369 17.18 20.86 2.54
N MET A 370 17.50 21.75 1.60
CA MET A 370 17.31 23.20 1.78
C MET A 370 15.82 23.54 1.91
N ILE A 371 14.99 23.05 0.99
CA ILE A 371 13.53 23.28 1.04
C ILE A 371 12.97 22.72 2.36
N ASP A 372 13.34 21.51 2.72
CA ASP A 372 12.95 20.88 3.97
C ASP A 372 13.29 21.73 5.21
N GLY A 373 14.53 22.26 5.25
CA GLY A 373 14.97 23.14 6.32
C GLY A 373 14.13 24.41 6.44
N ILE A 374 13.66 24.97 5.32
CA ILE A 374 12.78 26.15 5.32
C ILE A 374 11.40 25.80 5.90
N PHE A 375 10.78 24.73 5.42
CA PHE A 375 9.46 24.29 5.88
C PHE A 375 9.45 23.90 7.37
N ARG A 376 10.57 23.32 7.86
CA ARG A 376 10.76 22.95 9.27
C ARG A 376 11.29 24.10 10.14
N GLY A 377 11.59 25.27 9.59
CA GLY A 377 12.13 26.41 10.33
C GLY A 377 13.54 26.20 10.89
N ASN A 378 14.36 25.39 10.21
CA ASN A 378 15.74 25.07 10.58
C ASN A 378 16.76 25.81 9.68
N PRO A 379 17.15 27.06 10.02
CA PRO A 379 18.08 27.85 9.20
C PRO A 379 19.50 27.26 9.15
N GLN A 380 19.89 26.48 10.17
CA GLN A 380 21.21 25.83 10.20
C GLN A 380 21.34 24.77 9.11
N GLN A 381 20.30 23.94 8.93
CA GLN A 381 20.22 22.96 7.85
C GLN A 381 20.27 23.65 6.47
N VAL A 382 19.51 24.73 6.29
CA VAL A 382 19.51 25.50 5.03
C VAL A 382 20.92 25.98 4.69
N LYS A 383 21.62 26.57 5.67
CA LYS A 383 22.97 27.08 5.48
C LYS A 383 23.97 25.96 5.16
N GLU A 384 23.94 24.85 5.88
CA GLU A 384 24.82 23.70 5.64
C GLU A 384 24.69 23.20 4.19
N TYR A 385 23.46 22.91 3.76
CA TYR A 385 23.24 22.35 2.42
C TYR A 385 23.43 23.37 1.30
N GLN A 386 23.22 24.66 1.57
CA GLN A 386 23.55 25.73 0.62
C GLN A 386 25.06 25.83 0.39
N GLU A 387 25.87 25.83 1.46
CA GLU A 387 27.33 25.85 1.35
C GLU A 387 27.86 24.62 0.58
N LEU A 388 27.31 23.44 0.86
CA LEU A 388 27.64 22.21 0.14
C LEU A 388 27.25 22.28 -1.35
N LEU A 389 26.11 22.88 -1.67
CA LEU A 389 25.61 22.99 -3.04
C LEU A 389 26.41 24.02 -3.86
N ASP A 390 26.73 25.18 -3.28
CA ASP A 390 27.36 26.30 -3.98
C ASP A 390 28.71 25.91 -4.61
N HIS A 391 29.47 25.00 -3.96
CA HIS A 391 30.72 24.46 -4.48
C HIS A 391 30.57 23.51 -5.69
N LEU A 392 29.33 23.06 -5.96
CA LEU A 392 29.01 22.08 -7.01
C LEU A 392 28.35 22.75 -8.24
N LEU A 393 27.84 23.96 -8.09
CA LEU A 393 27.17 24.65 -9.19
C LEU A 393 28.15 25.00 -10.32
N GLN A 394 27.69 24.83 -11.55
CA GLN A 394 28.36 25.37 -12.73
C GLN A 394 27.75 26.73 -13.09
N HIS A 395 28.36 27.45 -14.03
CA HIS A 395 27.84 28.73 -14.50
C HIS A 395 27.63 28.69 -16.01
N SER A 396 26.55 29.31 -16.49
CA SER A 396 26.32 29.53 -17.92
C SER A 396 27.24 30.63 -18.46
N SER A 397 27.29 30.75 -19.78
CA SER A 397 27.95 31.88 -20.48
C SER A 397 27.39 33.24 -20.06
N GLU A 398 26.11 33.31 -19.68
CA GLU A 398 25.45 34.49 -19.13
C GLU A 398 25.69 34.69 -17.62
N GLY A 399 26.46 33.78 -16.98
CA GLY A 399 26.81 33.84 -15.56
C GLY A 399 25.77 33.25 -14.61
N TYR A 400 24.73 32.56 -15.11
CA TYR A 400 23.69 31.97 -14.26
C TYR A 400 24.10 30.62 -13.67
N PRO A 401 23.69 30.31 -12.42
CA PRO A 401 23.99 29.03 -11.78
C PRO A 401 23.28 27.87 -12.50
N VAL A 402 24.02 26.79 -12.74
CA VAL A 402 23.57 25.58 -13.45
C VAL A 402 23.78 24.37 -12.56
N VAL A 403 22.71 23.62 -12.28
CA VAL A 403 22.75 22.43 -11.44
C VAL A 403 23.16 21.19 -12.26
N PRO A 404 24.32 20.55 -11.97
CA PRO A 404 24.67 19.27 -12.58
C PRO A 404 23.70 18.17 -12.19
N LYS A 405 23.33 17.28 -13.13
CA LYS A 405 22.40 16.18 -12.83
C LYS A 405 22.96 15.20 -11.80
N TYR A 406 24.23 14.81 -11.94
CA TYR A 406 24.92 13.90 -11.03
C TYR A 406 26.45 14.04 -11.14
N TYR A 407 27.16 13.49 -10.17
CA TYR A 407 28.61 13.36 -10.09
C TYR A 407 29.02 11.88 -10.09
N TYR A 408 29.91 11.50 -11.01
CA TYR A 408 30.32 10.11 -11.22
C TYR A 408 31.85 9.94 -11.08
N VAL A 409 32.28 8.70 -10.80
CA VAL A 409 33.68 8.30 -10.77
C VAL A 409 34.11 7.91 -12.19
N PRO A 410 35.10 8.58 -12.81
CA PRO A 410 35.60 8.19 -14.15
C PRO A 410 36.18 6.77 -14.16
N ALA A 411 36.12 6.11 -15.32
CA ALA A 411 36.54 4.71 -15.48
C ALA A 411 37.95 4.45 -14.94
N ASP A 412 38.90 5.34 -15.22
CA ASP A 412 40.31 5.21 -14.82
C ASP A 412 40.52 5.21 -13.30
N PHE A 413 39.57 5.75 -12.53
CA PHE A 413 39.67 5.88 -11.07
C PHE A 413 38.77 4.89 -10.31
N VAL A 414 37.99 4.06 -11.00
CA VAL A 414 37.03 3.13 -10.38
C VAL A 414 37.71 2.15 -9.42
N GLU A 415 38.84 1.56 -9.82
CA GLU A 415 39.54 0.58 -8.97
C GLU A 415 40.11 1.21 -7.69
N LEU A 416 40.62 2.45 -7.80
CA LEU A 416 41.16 3.20 -6.67
C LEU A 416 40.05 3.59 -5.69
N GLU A 417 38.90 4.05 -6.21
CA GLU A 417 37.74 4.38 -5.38
C GLU A 417 37.20 3.14 -4.65
N LYS A 418 37.16 1.97 -5.31
CA LYS A 418 36.73 0.72 -4.66
C LYS A 418 37.68 0.25 -3.55
N LYS A 419 38.99 0.46 -3.72
CA LYS A 419 40.00 0.10 -2.70
C LYS A 419 39.93 1.02 -1.48
N ASN A 420 39.71 2.31 -1.69
CA ASN A 420 39.57 3.29 -0.62
C ASN A 420 38.39 4.24 -0.90
N PRO A 421 37.17 3.93 -0.42
CA PRO A 421 35.96 4.69 -0.72
C PRO A 421 36.07 6.17 -0.34
N GLY A 422 35.65 7.06 -1.24
CA GLY A 422 35.70 8.51 -1.05
C GLY A 422 37.07 9.15 -1.28
N SER A 423 38.04 8.40 -1.82
CA SER A 423 39.40 8.88 -2.11
C SER A 423 39.51 9.63 -3.43
N GLN A 424 38.69 9.29 -4.42
CA GLN A 424 38.77 9.85 -5.77
C GLN A 424 37.85 11.06 -5.95
N LYS A 425 38.27 11.99 -6.81
CA LYS A 425 37.43 13.13 -7.20
C LYS A 425 36.35 12.68 -8.19
N ARG A 426 35.11 13.10 -7.96
CA ARG A 426 33.99 12.84 -8.87
C ARG A 426 33.81 13.99 -9.85
N PHE A 427 33.35 13.68 -11.05
CA PHE A 427 33.19 14.64 -12.14
C PHE A 427 31.71 14.88 -12.44
N PRO A 428 31.32 16.13 -12.76
CA PRO A 428 29.94 16.46 -13.07
C PRO A 428 29.52 15.86 -14.41
N SER A 429 28.27 15.43 -14.49
CA SER A 429 27.71 14.86 -15.71
C SER A 429 27.66 15.87 -16.87
N ASN A 430 27.46 15.38 -18.09
CA ASN A 430 27.26 16.22 -19.27
C ASN A 430 25.88 16.92 -19.28
N SER A 431 24.94 16.46 -18.46
CA SER A 431 23.65 17.11 -18.23
C SER A 431 23.73 18.03 -17.01
N GLY A 432 23.24 19.25 -17.15
CA GLY A 432 23.48 20.33 -16.19
C GLY A 432 24.82 21.02 -16.43
N ARG A 433 25.12 21.33 -17.69
CA ARG A 433 26.17 22.26 -18.13
C ARG A 433 25.53 23.33 -19.02
N ASP A 434 26.26 24.39 -19.35
CA ASP A 434 25.75 25.45 -20.24
C ASP A 434 25.21 24.87 -21.56
N GLY A 435 24.00 25.30 -21.95
CA GLY A 435 23.26 24.79 -23.11
C GLY A 435 22.77 23.33 -23.00
N LYS A 436 22.98 22.64 -21.86
CA LYS A 436 22.55 21.24 -21.62
C LYS A 436 21.88 21.08 -20.25
N PHE A 437 20.99 22.01 -19.88
CA PHE A 437 20.34 22.07 -18.57
C PHE A 437 19.60 20.78 -18.17
N PHE A 438 19.72 20.43 -16.89
CA PHE A 438 18.88 19.44 -16.23
C PHE A 438 17.66 20.15 -15.64
N LEU A 439 16.55 20.19 -16.39
CA LEU A 439 15.42 21.06 -16.09
C LEU A 439 14.77 20.80 -14.71
N TRP A 440 14.61 19.54 -14.29
CA TRP A 440 14.06 19.24 -12.97
C TRP A 440 14.93 19.82 -11.84
N GLY A 441 16.24 19.60 -11.87
CA GLY A 441 17.15 20.17 -10.86
C GLY A 441 17.22 21.69 -10.92
N GLN A 442 17.20 22.27 -12.12
CA GLN A 442 17.21 23.72 -12.30
C GLN A 442 15.93 24.37 -11.75
N ALA A 443 14.77 23.79 -12.05
CA ALA A 443 13.48 24.26 -11.55
C ALA A 443 13.41 24.22 -10.01
N LEU A 444 13.84 23.10 -9.41
CA LEU A 444 13.83 22.96 -7.95
C LEU A 444 14.82 23.90 -7.27
N TYR A 445 15.99 24.13 -7.87
CA TYR A 445 16.97 25.11 -7.37
C TYR A 445 16.38 26.52 -7.30
N ILE A 446 15.69 26.93 -8.37
CA ILE A 446 15.05 28.26 -8.41
C ILE A 446 13.98 28.36 -7.33
N ILE A 447 13.12 27.35 -7.17
CA ILE A 447 12.12 27.31 -6.09
C ILE A 447 12.79 27.43 -4.72
N ALA A 448 13.85 26.64 -4.46
CA ALA A 448 14.58 26.70 -3.20
C ALA A 448 15.19 28.09 -2.95
N LYS A 449 15.77 28.71 -3.98
CA LYS A 449 16.37 30.05 -3.89
C LYS A 449 15.33 31.14 -3.65
N LEU A 450 14.16 31.07 -4.28
CA LEU A 450 13.04 31.99 -4.01
C LEU A 450 12.57 31.90 -2.55
N LEU A 451 12.55 30.70 -1.98
CA LEU A 451 12.23 30.48 -0.56
C LEU A 451 13.33 30.99 0.37
N VAL A 452 14.61 30.65 0.09
CA VAL A 452 15.76 31.08 0.91
C VAL A 452 15.87 32.60 0.96
N ASP A 453 15.64 33.26 -0.18
CA ASP A 453 15.73 34.72 -0.28
C ASP A 453 14.46 35.43 0.24
N GLY A 454 13.46 34.68 0.73
CA GLY A 454 12.22 35.21 1.30
C GLY A 454 11.27 35.85 0.28
N LEU A 455 11.50 35.63 -1.01
CA LEU A 455 10.68 36.16 -2.10
C LEU A 455 9.33 35.46 -2.18
N VAL A 456 9.29 34.20 -1.77
CA VAL A 456 8.09 33.36 -1.64
C VAL A 456 8.09 32.74 -0.25
N ASN A 457 6.91 32.63 0.36
CA ASN A 457 6.74 31.93 1.64
C ASN A 457 6.27 30.49 1.41
N PRO A 458 6.54 29.56 2.34
CA PRO A 458 6.01 28.20 2.31
C PRO A 458 4.50 28.11 2.01
N LYS A 459 3.71 29.03 2.56
CA LYS A 459 2.25 29.11 2.37
C LYS A 459 1.80 29.43 0.95
N ASP A 460 2.66 30.03 0.13
CA ASP A 460 2.26 30.41 -1.24
C ASP A 460 2.38 29.22 -2.19
N ILE A 461 3.36 28.34 -1.96
CA ILE A 461 3.61 27.14 -2.80
C ILE A 461 2.93 25.88 -2.26
N ASP A 462 2.36 25.96 -1.07
CA ASP A 462 1.44 24.98 -0.48
C ASP A 462 0.23 25.74 0.14
N PRO A 463 -0.63 26.37 -0.69
CA PRO A 463 -1.83 27.07 -0.24
C PRO A 463 -2.84 26.16 0.47
N VAL A 464 -2.77 24.84 0.25
CA VAL A 464 -3.61 23.85 0.95
C VAL A 464 -3.12 23.62 2.38
N GLY A 465 -1.89 24.03 2.72
CA GLY A 465 -1.35 24.01 4.08
C GLY A 465 -0.98 22.59 4.54
N ARG A 466 -0.53 21.73 3.64
CA ARG A 466 -0.23 20.32 3.93
C ARG A 466 0.98 20.14 4.82
N TYR A 467 1.97 21.03 4.73
CA TYR A 467 3.12 21.06 5.62
C TYR A 467 2.75 21.45 7.08
N ILE A 468 1.58 22.06 7.28
CA ILE A 468 1.11 22.50 8.60
C ILE A 468 0.54 21.28 9.32
N PRO A 469 0.89 21.04 10.59
CA PRO A 469 0.28 19.98 11.38
C PRO A 469 -1.26 20.07 11.36
N PRO A 470 -2.00 18.94 11.28
CA PRO A 470 -3.45 18.95 11.18
C PRO A 470 -4.18 19.73 12.29
N GLN A 471 -3.52 19.91 13.44
CA GLN A 471 -4.04 20.66 14.59
C GLN A 471 -4.14 22.17 14.32
N ASP A 472 -3.24 22.68 13.47
CA ASP A 472 -3.07 24.11 13.16
C ASP A 472 -3.60 24.46 11.76
N GLN A 473 -4.07 23.46 11.00
CA GLN A 473 -4.66 23.66 9.68
C GLN A 473 -5.98 24.44 9.80
N ARG A 474 -6.10 25.48 8.96
CA ARG A 474 -7.35 26.25 8.83
C ARG A 474 -8.15 25.73 7.64
N ASN A 475 -9.46 25.96 7.66
CA ASN A 475 -10.35 25.58 6.57
C ASN A 475 -9.87 26.16 5.23
N VAL A 476 -9.75 25.29 4.21
CA VAL A 476 -9.48 25.70 2.84
C VAL A 476 -10.81 26.06 2.17
N SER A 477 -10.98 27.32 1.77
CA SER A 477 -12.24 27.88 1.26
C SER A 477 -12.87 27.14 0.07
N MET A 478 -12.09 26.34 -0.66
CA MET A 478 -12.51 25.61 -1.87
C MET A 478 -12.88 24.14 -1.60
N ARG A 479 -12.92 23.70 -0.33
CA ARG A 479 -13.28 22.34 0.06
C ARG A 479 -14.67 22.30 0.68
N TYR A 480 -15.53 21.43 0.15
CA TYR A 480 -16.80 21.09 0.77
C TYR A 480 -16.61 20.10 1.93
N SER A 481 -15.59 19.26 1.84
CA SER A 481 -15.18 18.27 2.84
C SER A 481 -14.14 18.87 3.79
N ASN A 482 -14.57 19.70 4.75
CA ASN A 482 -13.64 20.32 5.69
C ASN A 482 -13.02 19.29 6.64
N GLN A 483 -11.69 19.18 6.62
CA GLN A 483 -10.91 18.60 7.70
C GLN A 483 -10.77 19.69 8.78
N GLY A 484 -11.65 19.66 9.77
CA GLY A 484 -11.61 20.62 10.88
C GLY A 484 -10.54 20.25 11.92
N PRO A 485 -10.26 21.13 12.89
CA PRO A 485 -9.37 20.82 14.00
C PRO A 485 -9.84 19.55 14.71
N LEU A 486 -8.87 18.68 15.01
CA LEU A 486 -9.11 17.43 15.72
C LEU A 486 -9.72 17.70 17.10
N GLU A 487 -11.01 17.39 17.27
CA GLU A 487 -11.56 17.23 18.61
C GLU A 487 -10.89 16.00 19.23
N ASN A 488 -10.01 16.23 20.22
CA ASN A 488 -9.29 15.18 20.95
C ASN A 488 -10.22 14.18 21.69
N ASP A 489 -11.53 14.45 21.72
CA ASP A 489 -12.54 13.63 22.39
C ASP A 489 -13.70 13.23 21.45
N LEU A 490 -13.36 12.64 20.30
CA LEU A 490 -14.35 12.18 19.33
C LEU A 490 -15.34 11.17 19.95
N VAL A 491 -16.62 11.55 19.94
CA VAL A 491 -17.75 10.69 20.33
C VAL A 491 -18.43 10.16 19.07
N VAL A 492 -18.48 8.83 18.94
CA VAL A 492 -19.19 8.19 17.82
C VAL A 492 -20.68 8.15 18.13
N HIS A 493 -21.50 8.72 17.25
CA HIS A 493 -22.95 8.62 17.31
C HIS A 493 -23.39 7.24 16.84
N VAL A 494 -24.27 6.59 17.60
CA VAL A 494 -24.71 5.21 17.30
C VAL A 494 -26.23 5.15 17.27
N ALA A 495 -26.78 4.57 16.21
CA ALA A 495 -28.21 4.29 16.12
C ALA A 495 -28.44 2.78 16.07
N LEU A 496 -29.28 2.27 16.96
CA LEU A 496 -29.61 0.85 17.07
C LEU A 496 -30.91 0.56 16.31
N ILE A 497 -30.82 -0.23 15.23
CA ILE A 497 -31.95 -0.58 14.36
C ILE A 497 -32.33 -2.04 14.57
N ALA A 498 -33.57 -2.31 14.94
CA ALA A 498 -34.11 -3.66 15.04
C ALA A 498 -34.78 -4.03 13.71
N GLU A 499 -34.51 -5.22 13.16
CA GLU A 499 -35.10 -5.64 11.87
C GLU A 499 -36.62 -5.88 11.93
N SER A 500 -37.23 -6.01 13.12
CA SER A 500 -38.67 -6.20 13.30
C SER A 500 -39.20 -5.54 14.57
N GLN A 501 -40.47 -5.13 14.58
CA GLN A 501 -41.17 -4.65 15.79
C GLN A 501 -41.14 -5.68 16.92
N ARG A 502 -41.23 -6.98 16.60
CA ARG A 502 -41.15 -8.06 17.58
C ARG A 502 -39.82 -8.02 18.34
N LEU A 503 -38.72 -7.85 17.62
CA LEU A 503 -37.39 -7.75 18.20
C LEU A 503 -37.22 -6.47 19.02
N GLN A 504 -37.74 -5.35 18.54
CA GLN A 504 -37.76 -4.09 19.28
C GLN A 504 -38.46 -4.25 20.64
N VAL A 505 -39.66 -4.83 20.68
CA VAL A 505 -40.41 -5.05 21.93
C VAL A 505 -39.61 -5.95 22.88
N PHE A 506 -38.99 -7.01 22.36
CA PHE A 506 -38.15 -7.89 23.16
C PHE A 506 -36.93 -7.17 23.75
N LEU A 507 -36.20 -6.37 22.97
CA LEU A 507 -35.04 -5.61 23.47
C LEU A 507 -35.45 -4.53 24.50
N ASN A 508 -36.64 -3.96 24.35
CA ASN A 508 -37.17 -2.99 25.28
C ASN A 508 -37.42 -3.59 26.69
N THR A 509 -37.70 -4.90 26.81
CA THR A 509 -37.82 -5.54 28.14
C THR A 509 -36.51 -5.56 28.91
N TYR A 510 -35.38 -5.40 28.23
CA TYR A 510 -34.05 -5.27 28.83
C TYR A 510 -33.58 -3.81 28.93
N GLY A 511 -34.47 -2.84 28.65
CA GLY A 511 -34.18 -1.41 28.71
C GLY A 511 -33.26 -0.89 27.60
N ILE A 512 -33.20 -1.61 26.47
CA ILE A 512 -32.45 -1.23 25.26
C ILE A 512 -33.42 -0.57 24.29
N GLN A 513 -33.18 0.71 23.99
CA GLN A 513 -33.99 1.47 23.03
C GLN A 513 -33.46 1.25 21.61
N THR A 514 -34.34 0.88 20.68
CA THR A 514 -34.04 0.64 19.26
C THR A 514 -35.14 1.26 18.40
N GLN A 515 -34.90 1.47 17.10
CA GLN A 515 -35.92 1.89 16.12
C GLN A 515 -36.14 0.79 15.08
N THR A 516 -37.35 0.67 14.56
CA THR A 516 -37.60 -0.14 13.35
C THR A 516 -37.38 0.70 12.09
N PRO A 517 -37.15 0.09 10.91
CA PRO A 517 -37.01 0.85 9.66
C PRO A 517 -38.18 1.80 9.38
N GLN A 518 -39.42 1.38 9.67
CA GLN A 518 -40.62 2.23 9.51
C GLN A 518 -40.60 3.47 10.43
N GLN A 519 -40.04 3.36 11.63
CA GLN A 519 -39.96 4.50 12.57
C GLN A 519 -38.85 5.51 12.24
N VAL A 520 -37.95 5.16 11.32
CA VAL A 520 -36.84 6.04 10.88
C VAL A 520 -37.28 6.94 9.72
N GLU A 521 -38.39 6.62 9.04
CA GLU A 521 -38.96 7.46 7.99
C GLU A 521 -39.18 8.92 8.46
N PRO A 522 -38.91 9.93 7.61
CA PRO A 522 -38.65 9.86 6.16
C PRO A 522 -37.20 9.54 5.76
N ILE A 523 -36.32 9.23 6.72
CA ILE A 523 -34.92 8.90 6.45
C ILE A 523 -34.85 7.44 5.98
N GLN A 524 -34.14 7.19 4.89
CA GLN A 524 -34.01 5.83 4.36
C GLN A 524 -32.74 5.17 4.90
N ILE A 525 -32.87 3.91 5.31
CA ILE A 525 -31.73 3.06 5.68
C ILE A 525 -31.37 2.22 4.45
N TRP A 526 -30.15 2.34 3.98
CA TRP A 526 -29.65 1.58 2.83
C TRP A 526 -28.60 0.56 3.25
N ALA A 527 -28.58 -0.56 2.53
CA ALA A 527 -27.40 -1.42 2.51
C ALA A 527 -26.23 -0.68 1.87
N GLN A 528 -25.01 -0.98 2.30
CA GLN A 528 -23.79 -0.42 1.72
C GLN A 528 -23.72 -0.63 0.18
N GLN A 529 -24.24 -1.75 -0.35
CA GLN A 529 -24.29 -2.02 -1.79
C GLN A 529 -25.12 -0.99 -2.58
N GLU A 530 -26.19 -0.45 -2.02
CA GLU A 530 -26.99 0.59 -2.69
C GLU A 530 -26.23 1.91 -2.78
N LEU A 531 -25.39 2.20 -1.79
CA LEU A 531 -24.47 3.34 -1.87
C LEU A 531 -23.39 3.12 -2.94
N VAL A 532 -22.90 1.89 -3.12
CA VAL A 532 -21.98 1.56 -4.23
C VAL A 532 -22.64 1.80 -5.58
N LYS A 533 -23.91 1.44 -5.77
CA LYS A 533 -24.69 1.76 -6.97
C LYS A 533 -24.81 3.28 -7.19
N ALA A 534 -25.05 4.05 -6.14
CA ALA A 534 -25.09 5.51 -6.25
C ALA A 534 -23.75 6.07 -6.76
N TYR A 535 -22.64 5.64 -6.17
CA TYR A 535 -21.30 6.08 -6.59
C TYR A 535 -20.86 5.52 -7.95
N PHE A 536 -21.49 4.48 -8.49
CA PHE A 536 -21.18 3.98 -9.85
C PHE A 536 -21.30 5.09 -10.90
N HIS A 537 -22.32 5.96 -10.75
CA HIS A 537 -22.57 7.07 -11.65
C HIS A 537 -21.55 8.22 -11.54
N LEU A 538 -20.69 8.21 -10.51
CA LEU A 538 -19.67 9.23 -10.32
C LEU A 538 -18.58 9.12 -11.40
N GLY A 539 -18.41 10.18 -12.18
CA GLY A 539 -17.39 10.26 -13.22
C GLY A 539 -17.73 9.49 -14.50
N ILE A 540 -18.99 9.14 -14.75
CA ILE A 540 -19.40 8.63 -16.07
C ILE A 540 -19.17 9.72 -17.12
N ASN A 541 -18.64 9.33 -18.28
CA ASN A 541 -18.49 10.20 -19.43
C ASN A 541 -18.50 9.38 -20.74
N ASP A 542 -19.58 9.48 -21.50
CA ASP A 542 -19.74 8.72 -22.74
C ASP A 542 -18.81 9.18 -23.86
N LYS A 543 -18.50 10.49 -23.93
CA LYS A 543 -17.59 11.05 -24.95
C LYS A 543 -16.18 10.48 -24.82
N LEU A 544 -15.74 10.23 -23.59
CA LEU A 544 -14.43 9.67 -23.26
C LEU A 544 -14.45 8.14 -23.05
N GLY A 545 -15.62 7.49 -23.14
CA GLY A 545 -15.77 6.05 -22.89
C GLY A 545 -15.51 5.63 -21.43
N LEU A 546 -15.76 6.51 -20.47
CA LEU A 546 -15.49 6.29 -19.04
C LEU A 546 -16.76 5.84 -18.31
N SER A 547 -16.71 4.65 -17.71
CA SER A 547 -17.88 4.03 -17.05
C SER A 547 -18.07 4.42 -15.57
N GLY A 548 -17.41 5.49 -15.09
CA GLY A 548 -17.50 5.91 -13.68
C GLY A 548 -16.74 5.03 -12.67
N ARG A 549 -17.18 5.05 -11.39
CA ARG A 549 -16.49 4.35 -10.28
C ARG A 549 -16.65 2.83 -10.43
N PRO A 550 -15.57 2.04 -10.33
CA PRO A 550 -15.68 0.58 -10.34
C PRO A 550 -16.48 0.07 -9.13
N ASP A 551 -17.09 -1.11 -9.28
CA ASP A 551 -17.87 -1.79 -8.24
C ASP A 551 -16.97 -2.20 -7.05
N ARG A 552 -16.81 -1.27 -6.10
CA ARG A 552 -15.90 -1.37 -4.96
C ARG A 552 -16.69 -1.09 -3.67
N PRO A 553 -16.56 -1.92 -2.63
CA PRO A 553 -17.23 -1.69 -1.36
C PRO A 553 -16.76 -0.38 -0.71
N ILE A 554 -17.70 0.37 -0.14
CA ILE A 554 -17.45 1.58 0.66
C ILE A 554 -17.24 1.16 2.12
N GLY A 555 -16.14 1.56 2.74
CA GLY A 555 -15.81 1.09 4.09
C GLY A 555 -16.56 1.84 5.19
N CYS A 556 -16.16 1.59 6.44
CA CYS A 556 -16.84 2.11 7.62
C CYS A 556 -16.82 3.65 7.68
N LEU A 557 -15.74 4.31 7.21
CA LEU A 557 -15.67 5.77 7.22
C LEU A 557 -16.67 6.38 6.22
N GLY A 558 -16.86 5.76 5.06
CA GLY A 558 -17.91 6.16 4.12
C GLY A 558 -19.31 5.90 4.68
N THR A 559 -19.59 4.69 5.17
CA THR A 559 -20.94 4.34 5.67
C THR A 559 -21.36 5.11 6.93
N SER A 560 -20.40 5.69 7.67
CA SER A 560 -20.69 6.48 8.87
C SER A 560 -21.07 7.95 8.62
N LYS A 561 -21.39 8.29 7.38
CA LYS A 561 -21.91 9.60 6.96
C LYS A 561 -23.40 9.55 6.70
N ILE A 562 -24.00 10.73 6.65
CA ILE A 562 -25.35 10.94 6.13
C ILE A 562 -25.24 11.38 4.68
N TYR A 563 -26.06 10.83 3.81
CA TYR A 563 -26.08 11.18 2.40
C TYR A 563 -27.37 11.91 2.02
N ARG A 564 -27.24 12.95 1.20
CA ARG A 564 -28.37 13.59 0.52
C ARG A 564 -28.38 13.15 -0.93
N ILE A 565 -29.34 12.31 -1.29
CA ILE A 565 -29.44 11.69 -2.62
C ILE A 565 -30.83 11.95 -3.18
N LEU A 566 -30.91 12.61 -4.34
CA LEU A 566 -32.19 12.92 -5.02
C LEU A 566 -33.25 13.55 -4.10
N GLY A 567 -32.84 14.41 -3.16
CA GLY A 567 -33.73 15.06 -2.20
C GLY A 567 -34.15 14.21 -1.00
N LYS A 568 -33.72 12.94 -0.94
CA LYS A 568 -33.90 12.03 0.21
C LYS A 568 -32.67 12.07 1.12
N THR A 569 -32.91 11.88 2.42
CA THR A 569 -31.83 11.69 3.40
C THR A 569 -31.63 10.20 3.61
N VAL A 570 -30.39 9.75 3.45
CA VAL A 570 -30.01 8.34 3.45
C VAL A 570 -28.92 8.10 4.48
N VAL A 571 -29.02 7.00 5.19
CA VAL A 571 -28.01 6.49 6.12
C VAL A 571 -27.71 5.03 5.80
N CYS A 572 -26.45 4.61 5.95
CA CYS A 572 -26.02 3.27 5.55
C CYS A 572 -25.49 2.47 6.74
N TYR A 573 -25.82 1.19 6.80
CA TYR A 573 -25.15 0.27 7.72
C TYR A 573 -23.88 -0.32 7.06
N PRO A 574 -22.79 -0.53 7.82
CA PRO A 574 -21.55 -1.10 7.28
C PRO A 574 -21.71 -2.55 6.79
N ILE A 575 -20.80 -2.97 5.90
CA ILE A 575 -20.77 -4.32 5.30
C ILE A 575 -20.74 -5.47 6.34
N ILE A 576 -20.28 -5.20 7.56
CA ILE A 576 -20.25 -6.20 8.65
C ILE A 576 -21.63 -6.76 9.00
N PHE A 577 -22.71 -6.03 8.67
CA PHE A 577 -24.10 -6.46 8.87
C PHE A 577 -24.76 -7.05 7.61
N ASP A 578 -24.02 -7.09 6.49
CA ASP A 578 -24.47 -7.69 5.25
C ASP A 578 -24.22 -9.20 5.24
N LEU A 579 -25.28 -9.98 5.06
CA LEU A 579 -25.23 -11.45 5.05
C LEU A 579 -24.98 -12.01 3.64
N SER A 580 -24.91 -11.15 2.61
CA SER A 580 -24.75 -11.56 1.21
C SER A 580 -23.30 -11.88 0.82
N ASP A 581 -22.31 -11.31 1.50
CA ASP A 581 -20.87 -11.48 1.19
C ASP A 581 -20.33 -12.82 1.72
N PHE A 582 -20.27 -12.98 3.05
CA PHE A 582 -19.72 -14.18 3.70
C PHE A 582 -20.34 -14.43 5.08
N TYR A 583 -20.35 -15.69 5.55
CA TYR A 583 -21.12 -16.10 6.74
C TYR A 583 -20.47 -15.73 8.08
N MET A 584 -19.23 -15.26 8.10
CA MET A 584 -18.51 -14.98 9.35
C MET A 584 -19.24 -13.98 10.26
N SER A 585 -19.98 -13.03 9.67
CA SER A 585 -20.82 -12.05 10.39
C SER A 585 -21.99 -12.69 11.16
N GLN A 586 -22.32 -13.95 10.87
CA GLN A 586 -23.32 -14.71 11.62
C GLN A 586 -22.78 -15.23 12.96
N ASP A 587 -21.46 -15.31 13.15
CA ASP A 587 -20.90 -15.59 14.48
C ASP A 587 -21.01 -14.33 15.34
N VAL A 588 -21.83 -14.42 16.38
CA VAL A 588 -22.10 -13.33 17.31
C VAL A 588 -20.84 -12.75 17.96
N MET A 589 -19.89 -13.60 18.35
CA MET A 589 -18.69 -13.13 19.05
C MET A 589 -17.77 -12.40 18.08
N LEU A 590 -17.65 -12.88 16.83
CA LEU A 590 -16.93 -12.14 15.79
C LEU A 590 -17.61 -10.82 15.46
N LEU A 591 -18.95 -10.80 15.32
CA LEU A 591 -19.68 -9.58 15.04
C LEU A 591 -19.47 -8.52 16.14
N ILE A 592 -19.45 -8.92 17.42
CA ILE A 592 -19.13 -8.02 18.54
C ILE A 592 -17.71 -7.46 18.40
N ASP A 593 -16.74 -8.31 18.08
CA ASP A 593 -15.35 -7.88 17.85
C ASP A 593 -15.27 -6.91 16.65
N ASP A 594 -15.92 -7.22 15.54
CA ASP A 594 -15.94 -6.40 14.32
C ASP A 594 -16.58 -5.03 14.58
N ILE A 595 -17.66 -4.96 15.36
CA ILE A 595 -18.27 -3.70 15.80
C ILE A 595 -17.28 -2.88 16.64
N LYS A 596 -16.62 -3.49 17.63
CA LYS A 596 -15.62 -2.79 18.46
C LYS A 596 -14.47 -2.26 17.61
N ASN A 597 -13.98 -3.07 16.67
CA ASN A 597 -12.90 -2.69 15.77
C ASN A 597 -13.33 -1.56 14.82
N ALA A 598 -14.55 -1.63 14.27
CA ALA A 598 -15.08 -0.57 13.42
C ALA A 598 -15.20 0.76 14.19
N LEU A 599 -15.65 0.74 15.44
CA LEU A 599 -15.71 1.92 16.30
C LEU A 599 -14.31 2.47 16.61
N GLN A 600 -13.33 1.60 16.91
CA GLN A 600 -11.94 2.01 17.14
C GLN A 600 -11.32 2.61 15.88
N PHE A 601 -11.57 2.00 14.72
CA PHE A 601 -11.13 2.49 13.42
C PHE A 601 -11.71 3.87 13.12
N ILE A 602 -13.02 4.06 13.33
CA ILE A 602 -13.66 5.38 13.18
C ILE A 602 -13.02 6.38 14.17
N LYS A 603 -12.85 6.01 15.45
CA LYS A 603 -12.22 6.88 16.45
C LYS A 603 -10.83 7.36 16.02
N GLN A 604 -10.02 6.47 15.46
CA GLN A 604 -8.63 6.75 15.10
C GLN A 604 -8.52 7.60 13.82
N TYR A 605 -9.36 7.31 12.82
CA TYR A 605 -9.17 7.82 11.44
C TYR A 605 -10.24 8.81 10.97
N TRP A 606 -11.26 9.10 11.77
CA TRP A 606 -12.22 10.15 11.44
C TRP A 606 -11.58 11.54 11.64
N LYS A 607 -11.37 12.25 10.53
CA LYS A 607 -10.76 13.59 10.49
C LYS A 607 -11.69 14.68 9.94
N MET A 608 -12.96 14.35 9.72
CA MET A 608 -13.93 15.29 9.15
C MET A 608 -14.60 16.13 10.23
N HIS A 609 -15.03 17.33 9.86
CA HIS A 609 -15.79 18.20 10.75
C HIS A 609 -17.23 17.68 10.95
N GLY A 610 -17.54 17.20 12.15
CA GLY A 610 -18.83 16.61 12.50
C GLY A 610 -18.67 15.19 13.04
N ARG A 611 -19.70 14.66 13.72
CA ARG A 611 -19.61 13.35 14.36
C ARG A 611 -19.98 12.22 13.38
N PRO A 612 -19.31 11.06 13.45
CA PRO A 612 -19.68 9.89 12.66
C PRO A 612 -20.95 9.26 13.20
N LEU A 613 -21.87 8.87 12.31
CA LEU A 613 -23.09 8.12 12.63
C LEU A 613 -22.92 6.64 12.25
N PHE A 614 -22.77 5.77 13.24
CA PHE A 614 -22.62 4.33 13.06
C PHE A 614 -23.96 3.61 13.29
N LEU A 615 -24.48 2.96 12.25
CA LEU A 615 -25.71 2.16 12.34
C LEU A 615 -25.41 0.72 12.73
N VAL A 616 -26.05 0.26 13.81
CA VAL A 616 -26.00 -1.13 14.26
C VAL A 616 -27.32 -1.80 13.92
N LEU A 617 -27.29 -2.72 12.95
CA LEU A 617 -28.45 -3.53 12.58
C LEU A 617 -28.50 -4.79 13.45
N ILE A 618 -29.59 -4.97 14.20
CA ILE A 618 -29.81 -6.11 15.09
C ILE A 618 -30.84 -7.04 14.46
N ARG A 619 -30.45 -8.29 14.25
CA ARG A 619 -31.31 -9.35 13.72
C ARG A 619 -31.75 -10.33 14.80
N GLU A 620 -32.87 -10.99 14.58
CA GLU A 620 -33.39 -12.01 15.50
C GLU A 620 -32.42 -13.19 15.65
N ASP A 621 -31.74 -13.55 14.57
CA ASP A 621 -30.75 -14.64 14.54
C ASP A 621 -29.48 -14.33 15.34
N ASN A 622 -29.22 -13.06 15.65
CA ASN A 622 -28.13 -12.69 16.56
C ASN A 622 -28.51 -13.03 18.02
N ILE A 623 -29.80 -12.95 18.35
CA ILE A 623 -30.32 -13.01 19.73
C ILE A 623 -30.73 -14.43 20.16
N ARG A 624 -30.82 -15.39 19.22
CA ARG A 624 -31.18 -16.78 19.50
C ARG A 624 -29.97 -17.60 19.98
N GLY A 625 -30.12 -18.34 21.09
CA GLY A 625 -29.16 -19.36 21.57
C GLY A 625 -28.35 -18.98 22.80
N SER A 626 -27.32 -19.78 23.11
CA SER A 626 -26.48 -19.66 24.33
C SER A 626 -25.58 -18.41 24.38
N ARG A 627 -25.44 -17.69 23.26
CA ARG A 627 -24.59 -16.49 23.11
C ARG A 627 -25.37 -15.17 23.23
N PHE A 628 -26.58 -15.18 23.80
CA PHE A 628 -27.40 -13.98 23.99
C PHE A 628 -26.78 -12.97 24.97
N ASN A 629 -26.23 -13.45 26.09
CA ASN A 629 -25.65 -12.58 27.14
C ASN A 629 -24.54 -11.64 26.60
N PRO A 630 -23.54 -12.12 25.81
CA PRO A 630 -22.55 -11.24 25.19
C PRO A 630 -23.11 -10.09 24.35
N ILE A 631 -24.19 -10.30 23.58
CA ILE A 631 -24.84 -9.22 22.82
C ILE A 631 -25.50 -8.25 23.78
N LEU A 632 -26.21 -8.76 24.77
CA LEU A 632 -26.89 -7.93 25.76
C LEU A 632 -25.88 -7.02 26.48
N ASP A 633 -24.71 -7.56 26.85
CA ASP A 633 -23.62 -6.81 27.45
C ASP A 633 -23.09 -5.71 26.53
N MET A 634 -22.94 -5.99 25.23
CA MET A 634 -22.55 -4.98 24.23
C MET A 634 -23.61 -3.89 24.08
N LEU A 635 -24.89 -4.25 23.99
CA LEU A 635 -26.00 -3.30 23.88
C LEU A 635 -26.13 -2.44 25.15
N ALA A 636 -25.89 -3.03 26.32
CA ALA A 636 -25.80 -2.29 27.58
C ALA A 636 -24.59 -1.35 27.60
N ALA A 637 -23.45 -1.74 27.01
CA ALA A 637 -22.27 -0.89 26.90
C ALA A 637 -22.51 0.35 26.00
N PHE A 638 -23.28 0.22 24.92
CA PHE A 638 -23.73 1.38 24.13
C PHE A 638 -24.52 2.39 24.98
N LYS A 639 -25.42 1.89 25.85
CA LYS A 639 -26.18 2.74 26.78
C LYS A 639 -25.30 3.40 27.86
N LYS A 640 -24.26 2.71 28.32
CA LYS A 640 -23.27 3.25 29.27
C LYS A 640 -22.36 4.31 28.63
N GLY A 641 -22.31 4.40 27.30
CA GLY A 641 -21.57 5.41 26.56
C GLY A 641 -20.11 5.07 26.26
N VAL A 642 -19.66 3.83 26.53
CA VAL A 642 -18.31 3.37 26.19
C VAL A 642 -18.34 1.94 25.68
N VAL A 643 -17.81 1.71 24.48
CA VAL A 643 -17.69 0.38 23.85
C VAL A 643 -16.26 0.19 23.35
N GLY A 644 -15.57 -0.85 23.83
CA GLY A 644 -14.20 -1.16 23.38
C GLY A 644 -13.19 -0.01 23.57
N GLY A 645 -13.36 0.84 24.59
CA GLY A 645 -12.52 2.02 24.84
C GLY A 645 -12.85 3.24 23.98
N VAL A 646 -13.95 3.19 23.21
CA VAL A 646 -14.46 4.28 22.38
C VAL A 646 -15.67 4.91 23.06
N LYS A 647 -15.70 6.24 23.17
CA LYS A 647 -16.86 6.98 23.66
C LYS A 647 -17.95 6.97 22.59
N VAL A 648 -19.13 6.52 22.97
CA VAL A 648 -20.28 6.39 22.09
C VAL A 648 -21.48 7.13 22.67
N HIS A 649 -22.31 7.70 21.81
CA HIS A 649 -23.59 8.27 22.19
C HIS A 649 -24.68 7.61 21.36
N ALA A 650 -25.49 6.78 22.02
CA ALA A 650 -26.57 6.04 21.40
C ALA A 650 -27.91 6.78 21.56
N ASP A 651 -28.56 7.10 20.45
CA ASP A 651 -29.87 7.78 20.43
C ASP A 651 -30.61 7.47 19.11
N ARG A 652 -31.79 8.07 18.93
CA ARG A 652 -32.59 8.00 17.71
C ARG A 652 -31.89 8.70 16.55
N VAL A 653 -32.03 8.14 15.34
CA VAL A 653 -31.44 8.70 14.12
C VAL A 653 -31.81 10.18 13.95
N GLN A 654 -33.07 10.55 14.17
CA GLN A 654 -33.56 11.93 14.03
C GLN A 654 -32.85 12.94 14.94
N THR A 655 -32.43 12.52 16.14
CA THR A 655 -31.68 13.36 17.09
C THR A 655 -30.23 13.52 16.66
N LEU A 656 -29.62 12.46 16.11
CA LEU A 656 -28.19 12.41 15.80
C LEU A 656 -27.83 13.19 14.53
N ILE A 657 -28.79 13.42 13.61
CA ILE A 657 -28.54 14.09 12.32
C ILE A 657 -27.93 15.49 12.47
N SER A 658 -28.34 16.28 13.47
CA SER A 658 -27.90 17.66 13.62
C SER A 658 -26.39 17.79 13.90
N GLY A 659 -25.76 16.75 14.45
CA GLY A 659 -24.33 16.72 14.75
C GLY A 659 -23.49 15.92 13.76
N ALA A 660 -24.12 15.26 12.78
CA ALA A 660 -23.46 14.32 11.89
C ALA A 660 -23.01 14.95 10.57
N VAL A 661 -22.02 14.33 9.93
CA VAL A 661 -21.50 14.78 8.61
C VAL A 661 -22.50 14.44 7.51
N VAL A 662 -22.90 15.44 6.74
CA VAL A 662 -23.79 15.29 5.57
C VAL A 662 -23.00 15.48 4.28
N GLU A 663 -23.02 14.49 3.41
CA GLU A 663 -22.41 14.52 2.08
C GLU A 663 -23.51 14.58 1.00
N GLN A 664 -23.40 15.55 0.09
CA GLN A 664 -24.38 15.77 -0.97
C GLN A 664 -23.91 15.10 -2.26
N LEU A 665 -24.68 14.13 -2.78
CA LEU A 665 -24.36 13.42 -4.03
C LEU A 665 -25.13 14.05 -5.20
N ASP A 666 -24.84 15.31 -5.48
CA ASP A 666 -25.54 16.08 -6.53
C ASP A 666 -25.22 15.60 -7.96
N PHE A 667 -24.14 14.83 -8.15
CA PHE A 667 -23.75 14.29 -9.46
C PHE A 667 -24.78 13.31 -10.07
N LEU A 668 -25.69 12.77 -9.25
CA LEU A 668 -26.79 11.92 -9.73
C LEU A 668 -27.88 12.70 -10.49
N ARG A 669 -27.82 14.03 -10.55
CA ARG A 669 -28.83 14.88 -11.21
C ARG A 669 -28.58 15.13 -12.71
N ILE A 670 -27.69 14.38 -13.35
CA ILE A 670 -27.24 14.70 -14.71
C ILE A 670 -27.56 13.56 -15.67
N SER A 671 -28.81 13.57 -16.16
CA SER A 671 -29.24 13.27 -17.55
C SER A 671 -30.78 13.28 -17.56
N GLU A 672 -31.41 14.18 -18.32
CA GLU A 672 -32.88 14.23 -18.48
C GLU A 672 -33.43 13.00 -19.23
N THR A 673 -32.56 12.14 -19.75
CA THR A 673 -32.85 11.05 -20.68
C THR A 673 -32.83 9.65 -20.05
N GLU A 674 -32.39 9.48 -18.81
CA GLU A 674 -32.32 8.16 -18.14
C GLU A 674 -33.22 8.12 -16.91
N GLU A 675 -33.95 7.00 -16.73
CA GLU A 675 -34.71 6.77 -15.51
C GLU A 675 -33.75 6.75 -14.31
N PRO A 676 -34.07 7.45 -13.21
CA PRO A 676 -33.21 7.46 -12.04
C PRO A 676 -33.05 6.03 -11.50
N PRO A 677 -31.85 5.64 -11.06
CA PRO A 677 -31.61 4.31 -10.52
C PRO A 677 -32.55 4.01 -9.35
N ASP A 678 -33.18 2.83 -9.38
CA ASP A 678 -34.04 2.36 -8.30
C ASP A 678 -33.18 1.85 -7.13
N PHE A 679 -33.33 2.49 -5.98
CA PHE A 679 -32.59 2.19 -4.77
C PHE A 679 -33.50 1.48 -3.76
N LYS A 680 -33.02 0.36 -3.22
CA LYS A 680 -33.78 -0.43 -2.26
C LYS A 680 -33.50 0.01 -0.83
N SER A 681 -34.51 0.51 -0.14
CA SER A 681 -34.45 0.71 1.31
C SER A 681 -34.51 -0.61 2.05
N PHE A 682 -33.86 -0.68 3.21
CA PHE A 682 -34.02 -1.78 4.14
C PHE A 682 -35.43 -1.75 4.74
N GLU A 683 -36.22 -2.77 4.44
CA GLU A 683 -37.61 -2.90 4.88
C GLU A 683 -37.71 -3.64 6.22
N GLU A 684 -38.77 -3.34 6.97
CA GLU A 684 -39.07 -4.04 8.20
C GLU A 684 -39.54 -5.47 7.91
N LEU A 685 -39.00 -6.45 8.64
CA LEU A 685 -39.32 -7.86 8.45
C LEU A 685 -40.74 -8.16 8.94
N GLU A 686 -41.68 -8.36 8.01
CA GLU A 686 -43.02 -8.85 8.33
C GLU A 686 -43.03 -10.37 8.53
N LEU A 687 -43.32 -10.82 9.76
CA LEU A 687 -43.59 -12.23 10.03
C LEU A 687 -45.05 -12.57 9.69
N PRO A 688 -45.35 -13.79 9.18
CA PRO A 688 -46.72 -14.20 8.93
C PRO A 688 -47.56 -14.10 10.21
N LYS A 689 -48.72 -13.42 10.11
CA LYS A 689 -49.64 -12.98 11.19
C LYS A 689 -50.15 -14.07 12.15
N HIS A 690 -49.66 -15.31 12.06
CA HIS A 690 -50.12 -16.46 12.84
C HIS A 690 -49.04 -17.17 13.69
N SER A 691 -47.80 -16.68 13.77
CA SER A 691 -46.81 -17.27 14.68
C SER A 691 -47.03 -16.82 16.14
N LYS A 692 -48.02 -17.41 16.81
CA LYS A 692 -48.19 -17.26 18.27
C LYS A 692 -46.92 -17.77 18.96
N VAL A 693 -46.31 -16.90 19.77
CA VAL A 693 -45.14 -17.22 20.60
C VAL A 693 -45.49 -18.39 21.53
N LYS A 694 -44.91 -19.57 21.30
CA LYS A 694 -44.57 -20.44 22.43
C LYS A 694 -43.33 -19.83 23.08
N ARG A 695 -43.41 -19.48 24.37
CA ARG A 695 -42.23 -19.30 25.22
C ARG A 695 -41.46 -20.63 25.18
N GLN A 696 -40.54 -20.80 24.24
CA GLN A 696 -39.47 -21.77 24.41
C GLN A 696 -38.45 -21.12 25.33
N THR A 697 -38.72 -21.23 26.63
CA THR A 697 -37.68 -21.31 27.64
C THR A 697 -36.60 -22.25 27.12
N SER A 698 -35.37 -21.75 26.98
CA SER A 698 -34.13 -22.51 27.10
C SER A 698 -34.28 -24.00 26.77
N THR A 699 -34.49 -24.33 25.50
CA THR A 699 -34.24 -25.70 25.06
C THR A 699 -32.73 -25.83 24.87
N PRO A 700 -32.09 -26.89 25.38
CA PRO A 700 -30.64 -27.08 25.26
C PRO A 700 -30.25 -27.15 23.78
N ASN A 701 -28.94 -27.02 23.53
CA ASN A 701 -28.27 -27.31 22.26
C ASN A 701 -29.08 -28.23 21.35
N VAL A 702 -29.28 -27.80 20.09
CA VAL A 702 -29.72 -28.67 18.99
C VAL A 702 -29.01 -30.01 19.18
N SER A 703 -29.77 -31.07 19.45
CA SER A 703 -29.24 -32.39 19.78
C SER A 703 -28.19 -32.77 18.75
N GLU A 704 -27.05 -33.32 19.20
CA GLU A 704 -25.97 -33.86 18.34
C GLU A 704 -26.50 -34.79 17.22
N LEU A 705 -27.71 -35.33 17.40
CA LEU A 705 -28.52 -36.06 16.42
C LEU A 705 -28.88 -35.30 15.11
N GLU A 706 -29.02 -33.96 15.09
CA GLU A 706 -29.26 -33.20 13.83
C GLU A 706 -27.99 -32.99 12.99
N GLN A 707 -26.80 -33.25 13.56
CA GLN A 707 -25.52 -33.03 12.87
C GLN A 707 -24.99 -34.27 12.16
N GLN A 708 -25.39 -35.47 12.62
CA GLN A 708 -24.96 -36.71 11.96
C GLN A 708 -25.80 -36.93 10.70
N PRO A 709 -25.15 -37.03 9.52
CA PRO A 709 -25.87 -37.31 8.30
C PRO A 709 -26.46 -38.73 8.35
N GLU A 710 -27.75 -38.86 8.05
CA GLU A 710 -28.41 -40.16 7.85
C GLU A 710 -27.91 -40.88 6.58
N VAL A 711 -27.12 -40.18 5.77
CA VAL A 711 -26.73 -40.54 4.41
C VAL A 711 -25.21 -40.64 4.36
N ASN A 712 -24.69 -41.79 3.89
CA ASN A 712 -23.27 -41.94 3.61
C ASN A 712 -22.98 -41.61 2.13
N ILE A 713 -22.04 -40.69 1.87
CA ILE A 713 -21.67 -40.28 0.51
C ILE A 713 -21.30 -41.48 -0.37
N ASN A 714 -20.57 -42.46 0.17
CA ASN A 714 -20.08 -43.59 -0.64
C ASN A 714 -21.22 -44.50 -1.12
N ASP A 715 -22.25 -44.69 -0.29
CA ASP A 715 -23.40 -45.54 -0.62
C ASP A 715 -24.35 -44.87 -1.62
N TRP A 716 -24.49 -43.54 -1.52
CA TRP A 716 -25.41 -42.77 -2.35
C TRP A 716 -24.79 -42.30 -3.67
N LYS A 717 -23.45 -42.35 -3.80
CA LYS A 717 -22.74 -42.07 -5.05
C LYS A 717 -23.00 -43.11 -6.15
N ILE A 718 -23.58 -44.26 -5.83
CA ILE A 718 -23.91 -45.33 -6.80
C ILE A 718 -25.39 -45.29 -7.22
N ARG A 719 -26.26 -44.65 -6.42
CA ARG A 719 -27.72 -44.58 -6.64
C ARG A 719 -28.11 -43.70 -7.84
N SER A 720 -29.30 -43.89 -8.38
CA SER A 720 -29.79 -43.10 -9.52
C SER A 720 -30.13 -41.66 -9.13
N THR A 721 -30.07 -40.71 -10.09
CA THR A 721 -30.44 -39.30 -9.85
C THR A 721 -31.88 -39.17 -9.31
N TYR A 722 -32.80 -40.04 -9.76
CA TYR A 722 -34.19 -40.06 -9.29
C TYR A 722 -34.30 -40.43 -7.79
N GLU A 723 -33.59 -41.47 -7.35
CA GLU A 723 -33.59 -41.88 -5.93
C GLU A 723 -32.99 -40.81 -5.02
N ILE A 724 -31.97 -40.10 -5.48
CA ILE A 724 -31.34 -38.99 -4.76
C ILE A 724 -32.32 -37.83 -4.61
N LEU A 725 -33.06 -37.48 -5.68
CA LEU A 725 -34.09 -36.43 -5.63
C LEU A 725 -35.25 -36.78 -4.71
N GLN A 726 -35.68 -38.05 -4.70
CA GLN A 726 -36.73 -38.51 -3.79
C GLN A 726 -36.27 -38.42 -2.34
N LYS A 727 -35.07 -38.91 -2.00
CA LYS A 727 -34.53 -38.80 -0.64
C LYS A 727 -34.28 -37.34 -0.25
N LEU A 728 -33.87 -36.48 -1.16
CA LEU A 728 -33.66 -35.04 -0.90
C LEU A 728 -34.97 -34.37 -0.47
N HIS A 729 -36.09 -34.74 -1.10
CA HIS A 729 -37.41 -34.23 -0.77
C HIS A 729 -37.90 -34.72 0.60
N ASP A 730 -37.60 -35.98 0.93
CA ASP A 730 -38.07 -36.60 2.18
C ASP A 730 -37.18 -36.28 3.39
N CYS A 731 -35.97 -35.75 3.15
CA CYS A 731 -35.01 -35.49 4.20
C CYS A 731 -35.17 -34.09 4.81
N ASN A 732 -35.31 -34.01 6.13
CA ASN A 732 -35.33 -32.75 6.87
C ASN A 732 -33.96 -32.37 7.48
N CYS A 733 -32.99 -33.29 7.46
CA CYS A 733 -31.66 -33.08 7.99
C CYS A 733 -30.81 -32.28 6.99
N LEU A 734 -30.35 -31.09 7.39
CA LEU A 734 -29.54 -30.20 6.54
C LEU A 734 -28.22 -30.88 6.10
N ALA A 735 -27.63 -31.73 6.95
CA ALA A 735 -26.40 -32.44 6.61
C ALA A 735 -26.60 -33.45 5.48
N SER A 736 -27.66 -34.26 5.58
CA SER A 736 -28.05 -35.19 4.52
C SER A 736 -28.44 -34.47 3.23
N GLN A 737 -29.18 -33.36 3.31
CA GLN A 737 -29.53 -32.55 2.14
C GLN A 737 -28.28 -32.00 1.43
N ALA A 738 -27.32 -31.44 2.17
CA ALA A 738 -26.06 -30.93 1.62
C ALA A 738 -25.23 -32.04 0.95
N MET A 739 -25.17 -33.24 1.54
CA MET A 739 -24.49 -34.40 0.95
C MET A 739 -25.16 -34.89 -0.33
N LEU A 740 -26.49 -34.98 -0.38
CA LEU A 740 -27.21 -35.39 -1.59
C LEU A 740 -27.04 -34.35 -2.71
N LEU A 741 -27.11 -33.06 -2.37
CA LEU A 741 -26.88 -31.97 -3.32
C LEU A 741 -25.44 -31.91 -3.83
N SER A 742 -24.44 -32.28 -3.02
CA SER A 742 -23.05 -32.35 -3.50
C SER A 742 -22.85 -33.45 -4.54
N ILE A 743 -23.53 -34.58 -4.39
CA ILE A 743 -23.54 -35.66 -5.38
C ILE A 743 -24.23 -35.19 -6.67
N LEU A 744 -25.40 -34.53 -6.55
CA LEU A 744 -26.12 -33.99 -7.72
C LEU A 744 -25.31 -32.91 -8.43
N LEU A 745 -24.67 -32.00 -7.68
CA LEU A 745 -23.84 -30.94 -8.24
C LEU A 745 -22.68 -31.51 -9.08
N LYS A 746 -22.03 -32.58 -8.60
CA LYS A 746 -20.95 -33.25 -9.32
C LYS A 746 -21.42 -34.03 -10.55
N ARG A 747 -22.69 -34.46 -10.59
CA ARG A 747 -23.25 -35.27 -11.68
C ARG A 747 -23.92 -34.44 -12.77
N GLU A 748 -24.82 -33.55 -12.38
CA GLU A 748 -25.73 -32.82 -13.28
C GLU A 748 -25.35 -31.34 -13.44
N GLY A 749 -24.47 -30.81 -12.57
CA GLY A 749 -24.03 -29.42 -12.58
C GLY A 749 -24.95 -28.46 -11.81
N PRO A 750 -24.55 -27.18 -11.67
CA PRO A 750 -25.20 -26.20 -10.79
C PRO A 750 -26.60 -25.76 -11.24
N ASN A 751 -26.83 -25.74 -12.55
CA ASN A 751 -28.06 -25.22 -13.16
C ASN A 751 -29.17 -26.28 -13.29
N PHE A 752 -28.94 -27.50 -12.81
CA PHE A 752 -29.97 -28.55 -12.85
C PHE A 752 -31.17 -28.15 -11.98
N ILE A 753 -32.37 -28.23 -12.56
CA ILE A 753 -33.60 -27.75 -11.92
C ILE A 753 -34.19 -28.87 -11.05
N THR A 754 -34.32 -28.59 -9.76
CA THR A 754 -35.07 -29.40 -8.81
C THR A 754 -36.49 -28.83 -8.62
N LYS A 755 -37.37 -29.51 -7.87
CA LYS A 755 -38.72 -28.99 -7.55
C LYS A 755 -38.70 -27.64 -6.84
N GLU A 756 -37.59 -27.28 -6.18
CA GLU A 756 -37.48 -26.06 -5.38
C GLU A 756 -36.49 -25.05 -5.98
N GLY A 757 -36.32 -25.06 -7.30
CA GLY A 757 -35.36 -24.19 -8.01
C GLY A 757 -34.09 -24.94 -8.42
N THR A 758 -33.05 -24.21 -8.83
CA THR A 758 -31.79 -24.83 -9.25
C THR A 758 -31.06 -25.49 -8.07
N ILE A 759 -30.14 -26.42 -8.35
CA ILE A 759 -29.25 -26.98 -7.32
C ILE A 759 -28.51 -25.85 -6.57
N SER A 760 -28.02 -24.83 -7.29
CA SER A 760 -27.38 -23.66 -6.67
C SER A 760 -28.32 -22.90 -5.73
N ASP A 761 -29.58 -22.67 -6.11
CA ASP A 761 -30.57 -22.02 -5.24
C ASP A 761 -30.87 -22.85 -3.98
N HIS A 762 -30.92 -24.18 -4.12
CA HIS A 762 -31.13 -25.08 -2.99
C HIS A 762 -29.94 -25.04 -2.02
N ILE A 763 -28.70 -25.12 -2.53
CA ILE A 763 -27.49 -25.02 -1.71
C ILE A 763 -27.41 -23.64 -1.04
N GLU A 764 -27.77 -22.56 -1.72
CA GLU A 764 -27.84 -21.21 -1.13
C GLU A 764 -28.87 -21.12 0.01
N ARG A 765 -30.03 -21.78 -0.14
CA ARG A 765 -31.03 -21.86 0.94
C ARG A 765 -30.52 -22.67 2.13
N ILE A 766 -29.81 -23.78 1.90
CA ILE A 766 -29.17 -24.58 2.96
C ILE A 766 -28.08 -23.75 3.65
N TYR A 767 -27.25 -23.04 2.89
CA TYR A 767 -26.22 -22.15 3.41
C TYR A 767 -26.80 -21.13 4.40
N ARG A 768 -27.89 -20.45 4.03
CA ARG A 768 -28.58 -19.48 4.92
C ARG A 768 -29.20 -20.14 6.15
N ARG A 769 -29.88 -21.28 6.00
CA ARG A 769 -30.53 -22.01 7.11
C ARG A 769 -29.52 -22.64 8.08
N ALA A 770 -28.42 -23.18 7.56
CA ALA A 770 -27.33 -23.71 8.36
C ALA A 770 -26.66 -22.59 9.16
N GLY A 771 -26.51 -21.42 8.54
CA GLY A 771 -26.01 -20.20 9.16
C GLY A 771 -26.85 -19.68 10.32
N SER A 772 -28.18 -19.60 10.13
CA SER A 772 -29.11 -19.20 11.19
C SER A 772 -29.13 -20.20 12.35
N LYS A 773 -28.99 -21.50 12.05
CA LYS A 773 -28.86 -22.58 13.06
C LYS A 773 -27.44 -22.74 13.65
N LYS A 774 -26.44 -21.98 13.20
CA LYS A 774 -25.03 -22.07 13.62
C LYS A 774 -24.40 -23.46 13.38
N LEU A 775 -24.79 -24.15 12.32
CA LEU A 775 -24.24 -25.44 11.91
C LEU A 775 -22.99 -25.24 11.02
N TRP A 776 -21.89 -24.83 11.64
CA TRP A 776 -20.69 -24.32 10.93
C TRP A 776 -20.08 -25.30 9.92
N LEU A 777 -20.09 -26.60 10.21
CA LEU A 777 -19.64 -27.62 9.27
C LEU A 777 -20.44 -27.57 7.96
N MET A 778 -21.77 -27.46 8.05
CA MET A 778 -22.66 -27.42 6.89
C MET A 778 -22.60 -26.09 6.16
N VAL A 779 -22.36 -24.99 6.88
CA VAL A 779 -22.13 -23.68 6.28
C VAL A 779 -20.86 -23.71 5.41
N ARG A 780 -19.76 -24.28 5.93
CA ARG A 780 -18.49 -24.45 5.19
C ARG A 780 -18.65 -25.32 3.96
N TYR A 781 -19.34 -26.46 4.07
CA TYR A 781 -19.64 -27.31 2.91
C TYR A 781 -20.43 -26.56 1.84
N SER A 782 -21.52 -25.91 2.23
CA SER A 782 -22.40 -25.20 1.29
C SER A 782 -21.68 -24.02 0.62
N ALA A 783 -20.83 -23.31 1.36
CA ALA A 783 -19.99 -22.23 0.85
C ALA A 783 -18.93 -22.73 -0.15
N ALA A 784 -18.34 -23.92 0.09
CA ALA A 784 -17.40 -24.54 -0.82
C ALA A 784 -18.08 -24.91 -2.15
N PHE A 785 -19.26 -25.53 -2.10
CA PHE A 785 -20.01 -25.94 -3.28
C PHE A 785 -20.47 -24.78 -4.16
N THR A 786 -20.83 -23.65 -3.55
CA THR A 786 -21.24 -22.42 -4.26
C THR A 786 -20.05 -21.51 -4.62
N GLN A 787 -18.83 -21.94 -4.32
CA GLN A 787 -17.60 -21.16 -4.51
C GLN A 787 -17.70 -19.72 -3.97
N LYS A 788 -18.25 -19.57 -2.76
CA LYS A 788 -18.38 -18.27 -2.08
C LYS A 788 -17.00 -17.69 -1.80
N PHE A 789 -16.84 -16.42 -2.14
CA PHE A 789 -15.57 -15.71 -1.99
C PHE A 789 -15.78 -14.46 -1.16
N ALA A 790 -15.06 -14.33 -0.05
CA ALA A 790 -15.17 -13.16 0.81
C ALA A 790 -14.46 -11.95 0.18
N SER A 791 -15.19 -10.85 -0.01
CA SER A 791 -14.66 -9.63 -0.62
C SER A 791 -13.46 -9.02 0.14
N SER A 792 -13.37 -9.26 1.45
CA SER A 792 -12.35 -8.73 2.37
C SER A 792 -10.97 -9.42 2.31
N ILE A 793 -10.83 -10.56 1.61
CA ILE A 793 -9.57 -11.31 1.55
C ILE A 793 -8.43 -10.51 0.93
N ALA A 794 -8.69 -9.84 -0.20
CA ALA A 794 -7.65 -9.12 -0.93
C ALA A 794 -7.02 -7.97 -0.09
N PRO A 795 -7.81 -7.15 0.63
CA PRO A 795 -7.27 -6.23 1.63
C PRO A 795 -6.38 -6.91 2.69
N HIS A 796 -6.82 -8.02 3.30
CA HIS A 796 -6.05 -8.69 4.35
C HIS A 796 -4.73 -9.30 3.84
N ILE A 797 -4.72 -9.88 2.62
CA ILE A 797 -3.48 -10.31 1.96
C ILE A 797 -2.55 -9.12 1.75
N THR A 798 -3.07 -7.98 1.29
CA THR A 798 -2.26 -6.77 1.10
C THR A 798 -1.63 -6.33 2.42
N THR A 799 -2.40 -6.31 3.51
CA THR A 799 -1.88 -5.99 4.84
C THR A 799 -0.73 -6.90 5.26
N LEU A 800 -0.81 -8.20 4.97
CA LEU A 800 0.27 -9.15 5.27
C LEU A 800 1.53 -8.83 4.46
N LEU A 801 1.39 -8.57 3.16
CA LEU A 801 2.49 -8.22 2.27
C LEU A 801 3.20 -6.93 2.70
N VAL A 802 2.42 -5.92 3.10
CA VAL A 802 2.90 -4.62 3.56
C VAL A 802 3.71 -4.73 4.85
N HIS A 803 3.35 -5.63 5.77
CA HIS A 803 4.15 -5.98 6.96
C HIS A 803 5.37 -6.85 6.63
N GLY A 804 5.76 -6.95 5.36
CA GLY A 804 6.93 -7.69 4.90
C GLY A 804 6.78 -9.21 4.97
N LYS A 805 5.54 -9.72 4.99
CA LYS A 805 5.26 -11.16 5.02
C LYS A 805 4.89 -11.67 3.63
N GLN A 806 5.12 -12.95 3.35
CA GLN A 806 4.55 -13.63 2.18
C GLN A 806 3.43 -14.57 2.61
N VAL A 807 2.45 -14.80 1.73
CA VAL A 807 1.30 -15.67 2.03
C VAL A 807 1.29 -16.89 1.11
N THR A 808 1.28 -18.04 1.79
CA THR A 808 1.00 -19.42 1.41
C THR A 808 -0.43 -19.87 1.19
N LEU A 809 -0.92 -20.13 -0.03
CA LEU A 809 -2.22 -20.81 -0.21
C LEU A 809 -2.05 -22.19 -0.84
N GLY A 810 -2.57 -23.21 -0.18
CA GLY A 810 -2.44 -24.61 -0.61
C GLY A 810 -2.70 -25.59 0.52
N ALA A 811 -3.02 -26.84 0.18
CA ALA A 811 -3.21 -27.91 1.17
C ALA A 811 -1.86 -28.37 1.74
N PHE A 812 -1.84 -28.78 3.01
CA PHE A 812 -0.63 -29.29 3.65
C PHE A 812 -0.07 -30.53 2.90
N GLY A 813 1.24 -30.57 2.68
CA GLY A 813 1.92 -31.68 1.97
C GLY A 813 1.74 -31.67 0.45
N HIS A 814 1.13 -30.62 -0.11
CA HIS A 814 0.90 -30.47 -1.55
C HIS A 814 1.51 -29.19 -2.10
N GLU A 815 1.33 -28.96 -3.41
CA GLU A 815 1.79 -27.75 -4.07
C GLU A 815 1.08 -26.50 -3.50
N GLU A 816 1.87 -25.49 -3.14
CA GLU A 816 1.38 -24.23 -2.57
C GLU A 816 1.69 -23.07 -3.52
N GLU A 817 0.74 -22.15 -3.65
CA GLU A 817 0.94 -20.91 -4.40
C GLU A 817 1.50 -19.82 -3.47
N VAL A 818 2.61 -19.19 -3.89
CA VAL A 818 3.24 -18.10 -3.14
C VAL A 818 2.70 -16.76 -3.61
N ILE A 819 1.92 -16.12 -2.76
CA ILE A 819 1.47 -14.75 -2.97
C ILE A 819 2.53 -13.81 -2.38
N SER A 820 3.26 -13.15 -3.29
CA SER A 820 4.34 -12.21 -2.97
C SER A 820 4.05 -10.77 -3.39
N ASN A 821 2.99 -10.56 -4.16
CA ASN A 821 2.50 -9.26 -4.61
C ASN A 821 0.98 -9.22 -4.45
N PRO A 822 0.36 -8.04 -4.27
CA PRO A 822 -1.08 -7.94 -4.19
C PRO A 822 -1.75 -8.41 -5.49
N LEU A 823 -2.77 -9.26 -5.36
CA LEU A 823 -3.50 -9.86 -6.48
C LEU A 823 -4.93 -9.36 -6.55
N SER A 824 -5.56 -9.47 -7.72
CA SER A 824 -6.98 -9.15 -7.87
C SER A 824 -7.85 -10.21 -7.17
N PRO A 825 -9.04 -9.85 -6.65
CA PRO A 825 -9.95 -10.79 -6.00
C PRO A 825 -10.25 -12.05 -6.82
N GLY A 826 -10.47 -11.90 -8.14
CA GLY A 826 -10.74 -13.03 -9.03
C GLY A 826 -9.57 -14.00 -9.15
N VAL A 827 -8.33 -13.49 -9.18
CA VAL A 827 -7.12 -14.35 -9.19
C VAL A 827 -6.99 -15.10 -7.87
N ILE A 828 -7.23 -14.43 -6.73
CA ILE A 828 -7.18 -15.07 -5.41
C ILE A 828 -8.26 -16.16 -5.31
N LYS A 829 -9.48 -15.89 -5.77
CA LYS A 829 -10.57 -16.87 -5.82
C LYS A 829 -10.14 -18.13 -6.59
N ASN A 830 -9.54 -17.94 -7.77
CA ASN A 830 -9.05 -19.05 -8.59
C ASN A 830 -7.94 -19.85 -7.88
N ILE A 831 -6.99 -19.18 -7.23
CA ILE A 831 -5.93 -19.86 -6.46
C ILE A 831 -6.54 -20.73 -5.35
N ILE A 832 -7.45 -20.17 -4.55
CA ILE A 832 -8.08 -20.87 -3.43
C ILE A 832 -8.83 -22.11 -3.90
N TYR A 833 -9.70 -21.98 -4.91
CA TYR A 833 -10.51 -23.10 -5.36
C TYR A 833 -9.77 -24.10 -6.25
N ASN A 834 -8.60 -23.75 -6.81
CA ASN A 834 -7.79 -24.69 -7.60
C ASN A 834 -6.74 -25.42 -6.76
N LYS A 835 -6.09 -24.74 -5.82
CA LYS A 835 -4.98 -25.30 -5.04
C LYS A 835 -5.40 -25.86 -3.68
N CYS A 836 -6.40 -25.28 -3.01
CA CYS A 836 -6.84 -25.73 -1.69
C CYS A 836 -7.92 -26.83 -1.74
N ASN A 837 -8.61 -26.99 -2.88
CA ASN A 837 -9.78 -27.86 -3.03
C ASN A 837 -9.43 -29.32 -3.43
N LEU A 838 -8.15 -29.68 -3.54
CA LEU A 838 -7.73 -30.95 -4.19
C LEU A 838 -8.14 -32.22 -3.42
N GLN A 839 -8.21 -32.13 -2.08
CA GLN A 839 -8.53 -33.28 -1.21
C GLN A 839 -9.82 -33.07 -0.42
N ASP A 840 -10.01 -31.85 0.11
CA ASP A 840 -11.13 -31.51 0.98
C ASP A 840 -11.68 -30.13 0.58
N GLU A 841 -12.92 -30.11 0.09
CA GLU A 841 -13.60 -28.89 -0.38
C GLU A 841 -13.72 -27.81 0.71
N ARG A 842 -13.70 -28.22 1.97
CA ARG A 842 -13.77 -27.31 3.12
C ARG A 842 -12.48 -26.53 3.33
N GLU A 843 -11.32 -27.02 2.86
CA GLU A 843 -10.05 -26.32 3.05
C GLU A 843 -10.03 -24.97 2.32
N ALA A 844 -10.67 -24.88 1.16
CA ALA A 844 -10.83 -23.61 0.45
C ALA A 844 -11.58 -22.55 1.28
N VAL A 845 -12.52 -22.95 2.13
CA VAL A 845 -13.32 -22.03 2.94
C VAL A 845 -12.59 -21.66 4.24
N ILE A 846 -11.98 -22.64 4.93
CA ILE A 846 -11.23 -22.35 6.16
C ILE A 846 -9.98 -21.51 5.90
N GLN A 847 -9.31 -21.69 4.75
CA GLN A 847 -8.17 -20.84 4.38
C GLN A 847 -8.58 -19.38 4.17
N GLN A 848 -9.79 -19.12 3.65
CA GLN A 848 -10.35 -17.77 3.58
C GLN A 848 -10.55 -17.16 4.97
N GLU A 849 -11.16 -17.91 5.91
CA GLU A 849 -11.32 -17.47 7.31
C GLU A 849 -9.97 -17.14 7.94
N LEU A 850 -8.98 -18.02 7.77
CA LEU A 850 -7.66 -17.85 8.35
C LEU A 850 -6.92 -16.65 7.77
N VAL A 851 -6.97 -16.41 6.45
CA VAL A 851 -6.34 -15.22 5.86
C VAL A 851 -6.95 -13.93 6.42
N ILE A 852 -8.27 -13.89 6.60
CA ILE A 852 -8.98 -12.76 7.21
C ILE A 852 -8.52 -12.59 8.67
N HIS A 853 -8.52 -13.65 9.46
CA HIS A 853 -8.09 -13.60 10.86
C HIS A 853 -6.61 -13.22 11.01
N ILE A 854 -5.71 -13.81 10.23
CA ILE A 854 -4.27 -13.50 10.25
C ILE A 854 -4.05 -12.03 9.86
N GLY A 855 -4.71 -11.55 8.80
CA GLY A 855 -4.65 -10.15 8.39
C GLY A 855 -5.17 -9.19 9.46
N TRP A 856 -6.17 -9.61 10.24
CA TRP A 856 -6.64 -8.87 11.40
C TRP A 856 -5.63 -8.89 12.56
N ILE A 857 -5.10 -10.06 12.92
CA ILE A 857 -4.16 -10.20 14.06
C ILE A 857 -2.87 -9.42 13.78
N ILE A 858 -2.30 -9.50 12.57
CA ILE A 858 -1.03 -8.80 12.27
C ILE A 858 -1.17 -7.27 12.36
N SER A 859 -2.37 -6.74 12.09
CA SER A 859 -2.65 -5.31 12.17
C SER A 859 -2.72 -4.80 13.60
N ASN A 860 -3.16 -5.65 14.54
CA ASN A 860 -3.37 -5.28 15.94
C ASN A 860 -2.20 -5.71 16.84
N SER A 861 -1.57 -6.83 16.50
CA SER A 861 -0.52 -7.50 17.28
C SER A 861 0.58 -8.04 16.35
N PRO A 862 1.33 -7.16 15.66
CA PRO A 862 2.39 -7.57 14.72
C PRO A 862 3.51 -8.39 15.38
N GLU A 863 3.73 -8.22 16.68
CA GLU A 863 4.70 -8.95 17.49
C GLU A 863 4.48 -10.47 17.50
N LEU A 864 3.23 -10.93 17.35
CA LEU A 864 2.90 -12.35 17.28
C LEU A 864 3.47 -13.03 16.03
N PHE A 865 3.79 -12.26 14.99
CA PHE A 865 4.39 -12.74 13.74
C PHE A 865 5.88 -12.42 13.66
N SER A 866 6.51 -12.06 14.77
CA SER A 866 7.95 -11.88 14.84
C SER A 866 8.67 -13.18 14.49
N GLY A 867 9.67 -13.10 13.62
CA GLY A 867 10.40 -14.27 13.14
C GLY A 867 9.71 -15.11 12.06
N MET A 868 8.47 -14.78 11.67
CA MET A 868 7.78 -15.48 10.57
C MET A 868 7.84 -14.61 9.32
N LEU A 869 8.55 -15.01 8.26
CA LEU A 869 8.53 -14.25 7.00
C LEU A 869 7.48 -14.77 6.02
N LYS A 870 7.29 -16.09 5.98
CA LYS A 870 6.34 -16.76 5.07
C LYS A 870 5.24 -17.45 5.87
N ILE A 871 4.02 -16.92 5.76
CA ILE A 871 2.82 -17.43 6.43
C ILE A 871 2.18 -18.49 5.55
N ARG A 872 2.44 -19.77 5.86
CA ARG A 872 1.91 -20.92 5.12
C ARG A 872 0.57 -21.35 5.71
N VAL A 873 -0.55 -20.95 5.09
CA VAL A 873 -1.89 -21.13 5.69
C VAL A 873 -2.24 -22.63 5.84
N GLY A 874 -1.85 -23.47 4.89
CA GLY A 874 -2.01 -24.94 5.00
C GLY A 874 -1.27 -25.54 6.21
N TRP A 875 -0.07 -25.03 6.53
CA TRP A 875 0.70 -25.48 7.69
C TRP A 875 0.14 -24.95 9.01
N ILE A 876 -0.46 -23.76 8.99
CA ILE A 876 -1.21 -23.23 10.14
C ILE A 876 -2.41 -24.14 10.43
N ILE A 877 -3.16 -24.59 9.42
CA ILE A 877 -4.24 -25.57 9.61
C ILE A 877 -3.69 -26.86 10.23
N HIS A 878 -2.53 -27.33 9.78
CA HIS A 878 -1.87 -28.50 10.35
C HIS A 878 -1.51 -28.31 11.83
N ALA A 879 -0.95 -27.15 12.19
CA ALA A 879 -0.66 -26.77 13.57
C ALA A 879 -1.94 -26.70 14.44
N MET A 880 -3.03 -26.15 13.91
CA MET A 880 -4.33 -26.10 14.60
C MET A 880 -4.91 -27.50 14.84
N LYS A 881 -4.81 -28.40 13.85
CA LYS A 881 -5.21 -29.81 13.99
C LYS A 881 -4.36 -30.52 15.05
N TYR A 882 -3.06 -30.22 15.15
CA TYR A 882 -2.22 -30.75 16.23
C TYR A 882 -2.59 -30.20 17.60
N GLU A 883 -2.83 -28.90 17.72
CA GLU A 883 -3.24 -28.28 18.98
C GLU A 883 -4.56 -28.88 19.49
N LEU A 884 -5.50 -29.17 18.60
CA LEU A 884 -6.75 -29.87 18.97
C LEU A 884 -6.50 -31.31 19.44
N LYS A 885 -5.54 -32.04 18.86
CA LYS A 885 -5.12 -33.36 19.36
C LYS A 885 -4.50 -33.26 20.75
N ILE A 886 -3.64 -32.27 20.97
CA ILE A 886 -3.00 -32.02 22.27
C ILE A 886 -4.07 -31.74 23.35
N ARG A 887 -5.07 -30.91 23.03
CA ARG A 887 -6.18 -30.60 23.94
C ARG A 887 -7.09 -31.79 24.23
N ALA A 888 -7.22 -32.71 23.28
CA ALA A 888 -8.10 -33.87 23.41
C ALA A 888 -7.47 -34.98 24.28
N GLY A 889 -6.13 -35.06 24.34
CA GLY A 889 -5.44 -36.13 25.07
C GLY A 889 -5.85 -37.51 24.53
N ASP A 890 -6.48 -38.32 25.37
CA ASP A 890 -6.97 -39.66 25.01
C ASP A 890 -8.36 -39.65 24.33
N MET A 891 -9.06 -38.51 24.32
CA MET A 891 -10.37 -38.38 23.65
C MET A 891 -10.20 -38.13 22.15
N PRO A 892 -11.20 -38.48 21.31
CA PRO A 892 -11.16 -38.12 19.90
C PRO A 892 -11.11 -36.58 19.74
N PRO A 893 -10.18 -36.05 18.93
CA PRO A 893 -10.06 -34.61 18.74
C PRO A 893 -11.30 -34.05 18.07
N ARG A 894 -11.75 -32.88 18.54
CA ARG A 894 -12.84 -32.14 17.91
C ARG A 894 -12.43 -31.75 16.48
N ASP A 895 -13.36 -31.88 15.54
CA ASP A 895 -13.09 -31.50 14.15
C ASP A 895 -12.99 -29.97 14.02
N LEU A 896 -11.87 -29.49 13.44
CA LEU A 896 -11.62 -28.07 13.17
C LEU A 896 -12.80 -27.44 12.41
N TYR A 897 -13.37 -28.16 11.45
CA TYR A 897 -14.44 -27.64 10.60
C TYR A 897 -15.81 -27.54 11.31
N GLN A 898 -15.93 -28.04 12.53
CA GLN A 898 -17.13 -27.86 13.37
C GLN A 898 -17.05 -26.62 14.26
N LEU A 899 -15.85 -26.08 14.48
CA LEU A 899 -15.65 -24.90 15.32
C LEU A 899 -16.33 -23.68 14.71
N SER A 900 -16.94 -22.85 15.55
CA SER A 900 -17.43 -21.53 15.14
C SER A 900 -16.26 -20.65 14.67
N PRO A 901 -16.49 -19.70 13.76
CA PRO A 901 -15.46 -18.74 13.32
C PRO A 901 -14.71 -18.06 14.49
N SER A 902 -15.40 -17.72 15.58
CA SER A 902 -14.77 -17.18 16.80
C SER A 902 -13.87 -18.20 17.51
N GLU A 903 -14.27 -19.47 17.61
CA GLU A 903 -13.41 -20.54 18.13
C GLU A 903 -12.19 -20.78 17.24
N VAL A 904 -12.32 -20.69 15.91
CA VAL A 904 -11.20 -20.78 14.97
C VAL A 904 -10.21 -19.63 15.19
N LYS A 905 -10.70 -18.39 15.34
CA LYS A 905 -9.87 -17.22 15.69
C LYS A 905 -9.12 -17.41 17.01
N GLN A 906 -9.79 -17.91 18.05
CA GLN A 906 -9.15 -18.17 19.35
C GLN A 906 -8.08 -19.26 19.25
N LEU A 907 -8.38 -20.38 18.58
CA LEU A 907 -7.40 -21.44 18.35
C LEU A 907 -6.18 -20.93 17.57
N LEU A 908 -6.37 -20.03 16.59
CA LEU A 908 -5.27 -19.38 15.88
C LEU A 908 -4.41 -18.51 16.81
N LEU A 909 -5.03 -17.72 17.71
CA LEU A 909 -4.29 -16.94 18.70
C LEU A 909 -3.48 -17.84 19.64
N ASP A 910 -4.06 -18.95 20.09
CA ASP A 910 -3.41 -19.91 20.99
C ASP A 910 -2.17 -20.59 20.38
N ILE A 911 -2.16 -20.81 19.06
CA ILE A 911 -0.97 -21.35 18.38
C ILE A 911 0.08 -20.27 18.08
N LEU A 912 -0.32 -19.01 17.86
CA LEU A 912 0.60 -17.91 17.57
C LEU A 912 1.32 -17.39 18.83
N GLN A 913 0.80 -17.66 20.02
CA GLN A 913 1.42 -17.25 21.28
C GLN A 913 2.69 -18.07 21.58
N PRO A 914 3.87 -17.43 21.72
CA PRO A 914 5.15 -18.13 21.89
C PRO A 914 5.35 -18.83 23.26
N GLN A 915 4.46 -18.62 24.23
CA GLN A 915 4.60 -19.09 25.61
C GLN A 915 3.25 -19.52 26.19
N GLN A 916 2.81 -20.75 25.88
CA GLN A 916 1.84 -21.42 26.75
C GLN A 916 2.63 -22.24 27.78
N GLN A 917 2.65 -21.78 29.04
CA GLN A 917 3.23 -22.51 30.17
C GLN A 917 2.58 -23.91 30.24
N GLY A 918 3.37 -24.97 30.09
CA GLY A 918 2.91 -26.36 30.20
C GLY A 918 2.99 -27.23 28.93
N ARG A 919 3.36 -26.68 27.75
CA ARG A 919 3.59 -27.52 26.56
C ARG A 919 4.90 -28.30 26.68
N CYS A 920 4.88 -29.59 26.33
CA CYS A 920 6.12 -30.38 26.22
C CYS A 920 6.97 -29.87 25.03
N TRP A 921 8.29 -30.11 25.09
CA TRP A 921 9.25 -29.62 24.09
C TRP A 921 8.92 -30.13 22.67
N LEU A 922 8.42 -31.37 22.55
CA LEU A 922 8.05 -31.95 21.27
C LEU A 922 6.89 -31.17 20.66
N ASN A 923 5.79 -30.97 21.41
CA ASN A 923 4.62 -30.21 20.97
C ASN A 923 4.99 -28.79 20.54
N ARG A 924 5.90 -28.14 21.28
CA ARG A 924 6.42 -26.82 20.92
C ARG A 924 7.12 -26.84 19.55
N ARG A 925 7.99 -27.81 19.32
CA ARG A 925 8.68 -27.97 18.03
C ARG A 925 7.73 -28.24 16.87
N GLN A 926 6.68 -29.05 17.07
CA GLN A 926 5.71 -29.32 16.00
C GLN A 926 4.97 -28.04 15.59
N ILE A 927 4.57 -27.23 16.57
CA ILE A 927 3.83 -25.99 16.34
C ILE A 927 4.75 -24.91 15.74
N ASP A 928 5.86 -24.59 16.41
CA ASP A 928 6.78 -23.52 15.96
C ASP A 928 7.38 -23.84 14.58
N GLY A 929 7.69 -25.11 14.33
CA GLY A 929 8.15 -25.58 13.03
C GLY A 929 7.10 -25.51 11.94
N SER A 930 5.81 -25.66 12.28
CA SER A 930 4.71 -25.47 11.34
C SER A 930 4.45 -23.98 11.03
N LEU A 931 4.78 -23.09 11.97
CA LEU A 931 4.64 -21.65 11.81
C LEU A 931 5.82 -21.00 11.08
N ASN A 932 6.91 -21.72 10.81
CA ASN A 932 8.17 -21.17 10.28
C ASN A 932 8.71 -20.00 11.12
N ARG A 933 8.72 -20.15 12.45
CA ARG A 933 9.20 -19.08 13.33
C ARG A 933 10.70 -19.17 13.56
N THR A 934 11.45 -18.19 13.06
CA THR A 934 12.91 -18.07 13.27
C THR A 934 13.24 -17.12 14.43
N PRO A 935 14.33 -17.35 15.18
CA PRO A 935 14.75 -16.42 16.24
C PRO A 935 15.32 -15.10 15.69
N HIS A 936 15.48 -14.11 16.58
CA HIS A 936 15.96 -12.79 16.20
C HIS A 936 17.41 -12.84 15.70
N GLY A 937 17.69 -12.17 14.57
CA GLY A 937 19.01 -12.16 13.94
C GLY A 937 19.39 -13.47 13.23
N PHE A 938 18.46 -14.42 13.08
CA PHE A 938 18.70 -15.69 12.38
C PHE A 938 19.27 -15.49 10.97
N TYR A 939 18.60 -14.66 10.15
CA TYR A 939 19.05 -14.39 8.79
C TYR A 939 20.41 -13.70 8.75
N ASP A 940 20.68 -12.76 9.66
CA ASP A 940 21.97 -12.08 9.76
C ASP A 940 23.11 -13.08 10.06
N ARG A 941 22.85 -14.06 10.95
CA ARG A 941 23.80 -15.15 11.22
C ARG A 941 24.01 -16.04 10.00
N VAL A 942 22.93 -16.39 9.28
CA VAL A 942 23.04 -17.17 8.03
C VAL A 942 23.87 -16.41 6.98
N TRP A 943 23.71 -15.09 6.87
CA TRP A 943 24.55 -14.25 6.00
C TRP A 943 26.03 -14.33 6.38
N GLN A 944 26.36 -14.19 7.66
CA GLN A 944 27.74 -14.29 8.16
C GLN A 944 28.36 -15.67 7.92
N ILE A 945 27.55 -16.73 8.02
CA ILE A 945 27.97 -18.09 7.66
C ILE A 945 28.24 -18.18 6.16
N LEU A 946 27.36 -17.61 5.34
CA LEU A 946 27.51 -17.60 3.88
C LEU A 946 28.77 -16.83 3.45
N GLU A 947 29.12 -15.73 4.12
CA GLU A 947 30.38 -14.99 3.89
C GLU A 947 31.64 -15.83 4.12
N ARG A 948 31.58 -16.81 5.03
CA ARG A 948 32.72 -17.67 5.40
C ARG A 948 32.75 -19.01 4.66
N THR A 949 31.69 -19.35 3.91
CA THR A 949 31.55 -20.65 3.25
C THR A 949 31.69 -20.50 1.72
N PRO A 950 32.90 -20.67 1.15
CA PRO A 950 33.13 -20.43 -0.29
C PRO A 950 32.31 -21.34 -1.21
N ASN A 951 31.97 -22.54 -0.74
CA ASN A 951 31.16 -23.49 -1.47
C ASN A 951 29.66 -23.31 -1.24
N GLY A 952 29.19 -22.35 -0.43
CA GLY A 952 27.78 -22.18 -0.06
C GLY A 952 27.32 -23.10 1.08
N VAL A 953 25.99 -23.21 1.25
CA VAL A 953 25.32 -23.97 2.32
C VAL A 953 24.29 -24.91 1.70
N ILE A 954 24.21 -26.17 2.15
CA ILE A 954 23.19 -27.12 1.72
C ILE A 954 22.30 -27.48 2.92
N VAL A 955 20.98 -27.41 2.75
CA VAL A 955 20.00 -27.91 3.73
C VAL A 955 18.91 -28.67 2.98
N ALA A 956 18.61 -29.90 3.40
CA ALA A 956 17.57 -30.75 2.80
C ALA A 956 17.61 -30.77 1.25
N GLU A 957 18.79 -31.03 0.69
CA GLU A 957 19.08 -31.10 -0.76
C GLU A 957 18.93 -29.76 -1.51
N LYS A 958 18.57 -28.66 -0.84
CA LYS A 958 18.59 -27.31 -1.40
C LYS A 958 19.96 -26.68 -1.20
N TYR A 959 20.56 -26.26 -2.31
CA TYR A 959 21.83 -25.55 -2.32
C TYR A 959 21.63 -24.03 -2.31
N LEU A 960 22.16 -23.37 -1.29
CA LEU A 960 22.32 -21.92 -1.18
C LEU A 960 23.76 -21.54 -1.55
N PRO A 961 24.03 -21.11 -2.78
CA PRO A 961 25.39 -20.77 -3.19
C PRO A 961 25.87 -19.48 -2.51
N GLN A 962 27.16 -19.38 -2.22
CA GLN A 962 27.76 -18.13 -1.75
C GLN A 962 27.69 -17.05 -2.83
N GLN A 963 28.10 -17.40 -4.06
CA GLN A 963 27.97 -16.56 -5.23
C GLN A 963 26.98 -17.21 -6.21
N PRO A 964 26.01 -16.47 -6.77
CA PRO A 964 25.96 -15.01 -6.79
C PRO A 964 25.21 -14.38 -5.61
N THR A 965 24.75 -15.12 -4.60
CA THR A 965 23.92 -14.58 -3.49
C THR A 965 24.52 -13.33 -2.83
N LEU A 966 25.79 -13.36 -2.42
CA LEU A 966 26.47 -12.21 -1.81
C LEU A 966 26.73 -11.06 -2.80
N SER A 967 26.75 -11.35 -4.10
CA SER A 967 26.87 -10.33 -5.14
C SER A 967 25.54 -9.68 -5.50
N ASP A 968 24.47 -10.46 -5.49
CA ASP A 968 23.14 -10.00 -5.84
C ASP A 968 22.44 -9.29 -4.70
N MET A 969 22.67 -9.71 -3.46
CA MET A 969 21.87 -9.26 -2.32
C MET A 969 22.70 -8.52 -1.29
N THR A 970 22.04 -7.94 -0.30
CA THR A 970 22.68 -7.41 0.91
C THR A 970 22.07 -8.06 2.16
N MET A 971 22.83 -8.10 3.26
CA MET A 971 22.44 -8.72 4.54
C MET A 971 21.03 -8.33 5.01
N TYR A 972 20.65 -7.06 4.82
CA TYR A 972 19.40 -6.49 5.32
C TYR A 972 18.25 -6.50 4.31
N GLU A 973 18.44 -7.13 3.14
CA GLU A 973 17.39 -7.25 2.13
C GLU A 973 16.44 -8.41 2.44
N MET A 974 15.14 -8.15 2.37
CA MET A 974 14.09 -9.15 2.58
C MET A 974 14.20 -10.31 1.57
N ASN A 975 14.75 -10.07 0.38
CA ASN A 975 14.96 -11.10 -0.64
C ASN A 975 15.95 -12.18 -0.19
N PHE A 976 17.01 -11.81 0.54
CA PHE A 976 17.96 -12.78 1.07
C PHE A 976 17.28 -13.66 2.13
N SER A 977 16.55 -13.05 3.06
CA SER A 977 15.83 -13.80 4.09
C SER A 977 14.80 -14.78 3.49
N LEU A 978 14.13 -14.38 2.41
CA LEU A 978 13.19 -15.25 1.68
C LEU A 978 13.88 -16.40 0.93
N LEU A 979 15.11 -16.20 0.46
CA LEU A 979 15.91 -17.26 -0.15
C LEU A 979 16.31 -18.32 0.89
N VAL A 980 16.66 -17.89 2.11
CA VAL A 980 16.94 -18.79 3.25
C VAL A 980 15.67 -19.56 3.63
N GLU A 981 14.50 -18.93 3.66
CA GLU A 981 13.21 -19.59 3.92
C GLU A 981 12.84 -20.64 2.85
N ASP A 982 13.12 -20.35 1.58
CA ASP A 982 12.90 -21.28 0.47
C ASP A 982 13.82 -22.52 0.56
N MET A 983 15.05 -22.33 1.02
CA MET A 983 15.96 -23.44 1.34
C MET A 983 15.38 -24.33 2.45
N LEU A 984 14.78 -23.74 3.49
CA LEU A 984 14.14 -24.47 4.59
C LEU A 984 12.78 -25.09 4.20
N GLN A 985 12.21 -24.75 3.05
CA GLN A 985 10.85 -25.16 2.66
C GLN A 985 10.68 -26.68 2.51
N ASN A 986 11.72 -27.38 2.04
CA ASN A 986 11.70 -28.81 1.72
C ASN A 986 11.72 -29.75 2.94
N ILE A 987 11.75 -29.19 4.15
CA ILE A 987 11.70 -29.99 5.37
C ILE A 987 10.23 -30.26 5.71
N ASP A 988 9.78 -31.48 5.40
CA ASP A 988 8.39 -31.92 5.60
C ASP A 988 8.02 -32.12 7.07
N GLN A 989 8.99 -32.42 7.93
CA GLN A 989 8.78 -32.66 9.36
C GLN A 989 8.92 -31.34 10.15
N PRO A 990 7.84 -30.81 10.75
CA PRO A 990 7.88 -29.55 11.48
C PRO A 990 8.94 -29.54 12.60
N GLU A 991 9.10 -30.65 13.31
CA GLU A 991 10.02 -30.73 14.45
C GLU A 991 11.47 -30.65 14.01
N TYR A 992 11.79 -31.30 12.89
CA TYR A 992 13.12 -31.26 12.31
C TYR A 992 13.44 -29.86 11.77
N ARG A 993 12.47 -29.19 11.16
CA ARG A 993 12.60 -27.81 10.71
C ARG A 993 12.90 -26.87 11.88
N GLN A 994 12.19 -27.01 12.99
CA GLN A 994 12.38 -26.16 14.16
C GLN A 994 13.77 -26.37 14.79
N ILE A 995 14.26 -27.62 14.83
CA ILE A 995 15.61 -27.92 15.34
C ILE A 995 16.72 -27.18 14.58
N ILE A 996 16.54 -26.95 13.27
CA ILE A 996 17.54 -26.25 12.44
C ILE A 996 17.63 -24.75 12.77
N VAL A 997 16.59 -24.15 13.32
CA VAL A 997 16.51 -22.70 13.55
C VAL A 997 16.62 -22.29 15.03
N GLU A 998 16.57 -23.23 16.00
CA GLU A 998 16.60 -22.92 17.44
C GLU A 998 17.95 -22.35 17.92
N ASP A 999 17.93 -21.24 18.68
CA ASP A 999 19.13 -20.58 19.27
C ASP A 999 19.58 -21.18 20.62
N ASP A 1000 18.66 -21.76 21.40
CA ASP A 1000 18.94 -22.28 22.76
C ASP A 1000 19.07 -23.80 22.77
N MET A 1001 20.32 -24.24 22.88
CA MET A 1001 20.71 -25.64 22.86
C MET A 1001 20.46 -26.39 24.18
N THR A 1002 20.08 -25.72 25.28
CA THR A 1002 19.79 -26.41 26.55
C THR A 1002 18.61 -27.38 26.44
N SER A 1003 17.63 -27.09 25.59
CA SER A 1003 16.50 -27.99 25.29
C SER A 1003 16.90 -29.21 24.45
N PHE A 1004 17.87 -29.05 23.54
CA PHE A 1004 18.45 -30.13 22.74
C PHE A 1004 19.22 -31.13 23.62
N TYR A 1005 19.98 -30.65 24.62
CA TYR A 1005 20.69 -31.49 25.57
C TYR A 1005 19.77 -32.33 26.48
N ASN A 1006 18.54 -31.88 26.73
CA ASN A 1006 17.54 -32.61 27.53
C ASN A 1006 16.66 -33.55 26.69
N THR A 1007 16.94 -33.72 25.40
CA THR A 1007 16.22 -34.64 24.52
C THR A 1007 16.80 -36.06 24.67
N PRO A 1008 16.05 -37.07 25.14
CA PRO A 1008 16.57 -38.43 25.21
C PRO A 1008 16.92 -38.95 23.80
N PRO A 1009 17.99 -39.77 23.66
CA PRO A 1009 18.49 -40.21 22.37
C PRO A 1009 17.55 -41.27 21.77
N MET A 1010 16.43 -40.82 21.21
CA MET A 1010 15.46 -41.68 20.54
C MET A 1010 15.65 -41.54 19.02
N GLY A 1011 16.73 -42.16 18.50
CA GLY A 1011 16.90 -42.37 17.06
C GLY A 1011 18.35 -42.32 16.53
N LYS A 1012 18.61 -43.15 15.51
CA LYS A 1012 19.91 -43.36 14.80
C LYS A 1012 20.60 -42.11 14.19
N ARG A 1013 20.05 -40.90 14.35
CA ARG A 1013 20.55 -39.63 13.75
C ARG A 1013 21.11 -38.60 14.77
N GLY A 1014 21.18 -38.95 16.06
CA GLY A 1014 21.66 -38.02 17.11
C GLY A 1014 23.11 -37.52 16.92
N THR A 1015 23.99 -38.34 16.35
CA THR A 1015 25.43 -38.05 16.21
C THR A 1015 25.74 -37.01 15.11
N CYS A 1016 25.01 -37.02 14.00
CA CYS A 1016 25.18 -36.07 12.90
C CYS A 1016 24.81 -34.63 13.30
N SER A 1017 23.78 -34.49 14.13
CA SER A 1017 23.34 -33.18 14.65
C SER A 1017 24.36 -32.59 15.61
N TYR A 1018 25.06 -33.44 16.38
CA TYR A 1018 26.14 -33.05 17.29
C TYR A 1018 27.38 -32.56 16.53
N LEU A 1019 27.75 -33.25 15.44
CA LEU A 1019 28.84 -32.85 14.54
C LEU A 1019 28.57 -31.53 13.83
N THR A 1020 27.32 -31.31 13.38
CA THR A 1020 26.90 -30.05 12.74
C THR A 1020 27.08 -28.85 13.67
N LYS A 1021 26.85 -29.01 14.98
CA LYS A 1021 27.09 -27.98 16.01
C LYS A 1021 28.58 -27.66 16.18
N ALA A 1022 29.42 -28.69 16.31
CA ALA A 1022 30.86 -28.51 16.50
C ALA A 1022 31.47 -27.73 15.33
N VAL A 1023 31.01 -28.02 14.12
CA VAL A 1023 31.36 -27.31 12.89
C VAL A 1023 30.87 -25.86 12.90
N MET A 1024 29.59 -25.62 13.21
CA MET A 1024 29.02 -24.26 13.22
C MET A 1024 29.74 -23.36 14.23
N ASN A 1025 30.03 -23.85 15.44
CA ASN A 1025 30.80 -23.09 16.43
C ASN A 1025 32.24 -22.84 15.99
N LEU A 1026 32.92 -23.84 15.39
CA LEU A 1026 34.26 -23.66 14.83
C LEU A 1026 34.29 -22.64 13.68
N LEU A 1027 33.25 -22.57 12.85
CA LEU A 1027 33.10 -21.59 11.77
C LEU A 1027 32.73 -20.18 12.27
N LEU A 1028 32.08 -20.07 13.43
CA LEU A 1028 31.64 -18.80 14.02
C LEU A 1028 32.71 -18.16 14.91
N GLU A 1029 33.53 -18.95 15.61
CA GLU A 1029 34.48 -18.48 16.63
C GLU A 1029 35.96 -18.72 16.32
N GLY A 1030 36.32 -19.58 15.35
CA GLY A 1030 37.70 -20.00 15.09
C GLY A 1030 38.38 -19.37 13.87
N GLU A 1031 39.69 -19.06 13.98
CA GLU A 1031 40.56 -18.86 12.81
C GLU A 1031 40.71 -20.20 12.05
N VAL A 1032 39.94 -20.39 10.98
CA VAL A 1032 40.05 -21.57 10.12
C VAL A 1032 41.32 -21.44 9.27
N LYS A 1033 42.42 -22.08 9.68
CA LYS A 1033 43.59 -22.30 8.82
C LYS A 1033 43.34 -23.53 7.94
N PRO A 1034 43.51 -23.43 6.61
CA PRO A 1034 43.35 -24.59 5.73
C PRO A 1034 44.50 -25.56 5.97
N CYS A 1035 44.20 -26.76 6.47
CA CYS A 1035 45.13 -27.88 6.52
C CYS A 1035 44.67 -28.93 5.49
N SER A 1036 45.59 -29.44 4.68
CA SER A 1036 45.30 -30.33 3.55
C SER A 1036 44.90 -31.76 3.94
N ASP A 1037 44.98 -32.12 5.22
CA ASP A 1037 45.07 -33.53 5.63
C ASP A 1037 43.94 -34.00 6.57
N ASP A 1038 42.81 -33.27 6.67
CA ASP A 1038 41.66 -33.71 7.48
C ASP A 1038 40.53 -34.34 6.61
N PRO A 1039 40.08 -35.57 6.88
CA PRO A 1039 39.08 -36.28 6.07
C PRO A 1039 37.64 -35.82 6.30
N CYS A 1040 37.41 -34.81 7.16
CA CYS A 1040 36.08 -34.25 7.39
C CYS A 1040 35.74 -33.21 6.32
N THR A 1041 35.43 -33.70 5.12
CA THR A 1041 34.65 -32.93 4.15
C THR A 1041 33.20 -32.87 4.63
N ILE A 1042 32.71 -31.67 4.86
CA ILE A 1042 31.31 -31.40 5.17
C ILE A 1042 30.63 -31.23 3.82
N SER A 1043 29.83 -32.23 3.43
CA SER A 1043 28.98 -32.15 2.24
C SER A 1043 27.80 -31.23 2.49
#